data_AF-A0A936ATA4-F1
#
_entry.id   AF-A0A936ATA4-F1
#
_cell.length_a   1.000
_cell.length_b   1.000
_cell.length_c   1.000
_cell.angle_alpha   90.00
_cell.angle_beta   90.00
_cell.angle_gamma   90.00
#
_symmetry.space_group_name_H-M   'P 1'
#
loop_
_entity.id
_entity.type
_entity.pdbx_description
1 polymer ?
#
loop_
_entity_poly.entity_id
_entity_poly.type
_entity_poly.pdbx_seq_one_letter_code
_entity_poly.pdbx_strand_id
1 'polypeptide(L)'
;MRNIVNRYVFWLAIFSWAGCIPKTDTPKTIVNKSLIDKEIQKIYNFMATSDTDSLCFYLRHKDPSFRYHSLLLLSSLRDKNTLDSITPLLSDPILDVRALAAYTIGQLGVEKGALKLLSAFRNKDTISVNNQFNANILEAIGKTGNLSMLKSLASVKTYRVTDTLLISGQIKAIYHFMLRNRTAPEGSITALNILKEKRHIPEIRLYAAHYFGRGKNTEVEKYGAALLAVLNSTTEPEIRLPLITAIGKSKDISVLNSLKALLSTSQDYRVKVNVIKALGNFPYDTVRMEVAAFLKDKNHQISVTASQFFLDNGIKEDLEFYRLQIQDSLFWKSKANLYGCLLKHAPVYTTKFKTAVSLEIKSLIEKSSNVYEKAQLVKALSLDPYNYLLLDQYINSNQAPVKVAAAEGYKNILTSPNFFKAFGYGYPKIKAQILESLAAMILKNDVGTLAVAAQILREPSLGWREWIKDPGFLKEALKKIKLPEGIEAYNELDETLHFLEGKDYVRKPVEKHQPVFWELLNNTTDSSSVAVKTNKGTFRIRLHKNLAPYAVSNLLNLIEKKYYQQKIIHRVEPNFVIQTGCPRGDGNGSLDFTIPSELSSGNYNTSGLVGMASAGNHTECSQWFVTHSSAPHLDGNYTIFGHITEGMEVVNGLDVGDKIIEIIFIK
;
A
#
# COMPACT_ATOMS: atom_id res chain seq x y z
N MET A 1 -11.05 -45.20 83.71
CA MET A 1 -9.66 -45.72 83.74
C MET A 1 -9.75 -47.21 83.44
N ARG A 2 -9.51 -47.59 82.17
CA ARG A 2 -8.27 -48.23 81.64
C ARG A 2 -8.14 -49.69 82.12
N ASN A 3 -8.01 -50.73 81.30
CA ASN A 3 -7.80 -50.91 79.86
C ASN A 3 -8.25 -52.34 79.50
N ILE A 4 -9.00 -52.52 78.42
CA ILE A 4 -9.21 -53.81 77.76
C ILE A 4 -8.63 -53.68 76.35
N VAL A 5 -7.64 -54.50 76.01
CA VAL A 5 -7.11 -54.62 74.64
C VAL A 5 -7.45 -56.02 74.16
N ASN A 6 -8.50 -56.14 73.35
CA ASN A 6 -8.83 -57.33 72.57
C ASN A 6 -8.31 -57.12 71.14
N ARG A 7 -7.43 -58.02 70.68
CA ARG A 7 -6.98 -58.09 69.29
C ARG A 7 -8.01 -58.85 68.46
N TYR A 8 -8.77 -58.15 67.62
CA TYR A 8 -9.54 -58.75 66.53
C TYR A 8 -8.81 -58.53 65.20
N VAL A 9 -8.54 -59.63 64.50
CA VAL A 9 -8.02 -59.65 63.13
C VAL A 9 -9.19 -59.38 62.18
N PHE A 10 -9.22 -58.20 61.55
CA PHE A 10 -10.14 -57.90 60.46
C PHE A 10 -9.44 -58.14 59.12
N TRP A 11 -9.97 -59.07 58.34
CA TRP A 11 -9.67 -59.22 56.92
C TRP A 11 -10.32 -58.06 56.15
N LEU A 12 -9.49 -57.13 55.65
CA LEU A 12 -9.91 -56.08 54.73
C LEU A 12 -9.83 -56.61 53.30
N ALA A 13 -10.98 -56.93 52.73
CA ALA A 13 -11.12 -57.16 51.29
C ALA A 13 -10.87 -55.83 50.55
N ILE A 14 -9.74 -55.74 49.85
CA ILE A 14 -9.42 -54.62 48.96
C ILE A 14 -10.24 -54.82 47.67
N PHE A 15 -11.37 -54.13 47.58
CA PHE A 15 -12.05 -53.92 46.29
C PHE A 15 -11.23 -52.91 45.48
N SER A 16 -10.43 -53.40 44.54
CA SER A 16 -9.83 -52.59 43.48
C SER A 16 -10.92 -52.18 42.48
N TRP A 17 -11.62 -51.09 42.78
CA TRP A 17 -12.33 -50.35 41.74
C TRP A 17 -11.30 -49.73 40.81
N ALA A 18 -11.03 -50.42 39.69
CA ALA A 18 -10.39 -49.82 38.52
C ALA A 18 -11.40 -48.84 37.88
N GLY A 19 -11.62 -47.71 38.54
CA GLY A 19 -12.24 -46.57 37.89
C GLY A 19 -11.28 -46.09 36.81
N CYS A 20 -11.66 -46.23 35.53
CA CYS A 20 -11.05 -45.43 34.47
C CYS A 20 -11.17 -43.96 34.89
N ILE A 21 -10.08 -43.37 35.39
CA ILE A 21 -9.97 -41.92 35.47
C ILE A 21 -10.06 -41.47 34.01
N PRO A 22 -11.14 -40.78 33.59
CA PRO A 22 -11.17 -40.23 32.23
C PRO A 22 -9.95 -39.33 32.11
N LYS A 23 -9.17 -39.45 31.03
CA LYS A 23 -8.09 -38.51 30.74
C LYS A 23 -8.67 -37.11 30.93
N THR A 24 -8.26 -36.42 31.98
CA THR A 24 -8.58 -35.02 32.15
C THR A 24 -7.88 -34.33 30.99
N ASP A 25 -8.64 -34.01 29.94
CA ASP A 25 -8.20 -33.19 28.83
C ASP A 25 -7.75 -31.86 29.44
N THR A 26 -6.47 -31.75 29.79
CA THR A 26 -5.91 -30.51 30.31
C THR A 26 -6.19 -29.43 29.26
N PRO A 27 -6.86 -28.32 29.62
CA PRO A 27 -7.19 -27.31 28.64
C PRO A 27 -5.90 -26.82 27.98
N LYS A 28 -5.80 -26.95 26.67
CA LYS A 28 -4.64 -26.44 25.92
C LYS A 28 -4.57 -24.92 26.13
N THR A 29 -3.46 -24.46 26.66
CA THR A 29 -3.23 -23.03 26.96
C THR A 29 -2.33 -22.34 25.93
N ILE A 30 -1.65 -23.11 25.08
CA ILE A 30 -0.69 -22.63 24.08
C ILE A 30 -1.34 -22.65 22.71
N VAL A 31 -1.21 -21.55 21.97
CA VAL A 31 -1.63 -21.44 20.57
C VAL A 31 -0.56 -22.08 19.69
N ASN A 32 -0.91 -23.16 19.00
CA ASN A 32 -0.08 -23.72 17.93
C ASN A 32 -0.24 -22.84 16.67
N LYS A 33 0.88 -22.26 16.19
CA LYS A 33 0.91 -21.44 14.96
C LYS A 33 1.44 -22.20 13.75
N SER A 34 1.80 -23.48 13.91
CA SER A 34 2.31 -24.33 12.84
C SER A 34 1.18 -24.71 11.87
N LEU A 35 1.45 -24.54 10.58
CA LEU A 35 0.52 -24.86 9.50
C LEU A 35 0.55 -26.33 9.05
N ILE A 36 1.31 -27.19 9.75
CA ILE A 36 1.41 -28.63 9.42
C ILE A 36 0.16 -29.40 9.87
N ASP A 37 -0.55 -28.90 10.89
CA ASP A 37 -1.76 -29.52 11.43
C ASP A 37 -2.89 -29.54 10.39
N LYS A 38 -3.47 -30.73 10.15
CA LYS A 38 -4.50 -30.93 9.12
C LYS A 38 -5.80 -30.19 9.40
N GLU A 39 -6.16 -30.01 10.66
CA GLU A 39 -7.34 -29.24 11.03
C GLU A 39 -7.11 -27.75 10.82
N ILE A 40 -5.90 -27.25 11.11
CA ILE A 40 -5.50 -25.88 10.77
C ILE A 40 -5.54 -25.69 9.24
N GLN A 41 -5.00 -26.63 8.45
CA GLN A 41 -5.07 -26.56 6.98
C GLN A 41 -6.53 -26.49 6.47
N LYS A 42 -7.43 -27.26 7.10
CA LYS A 42 -8.87 -27.20 6.81
C LYS A 42 -9.47 -25.83 7.14
N ILE A 43 -9.11 -25.23 8.27
CA ILE A 43 -9.55 -23.87 8.64
C ILE A 43 -9.12 -22.85 7.58
N TYR A 44 -7.88 -22.93 7.10
CA TYR A 44 -7.39 -22.05 6.03
C TYR A 44 -8.18 -22.21 4.74
N ASN A 45 -8.62 -23.42 4.37
CA ASN A 45 -9.39 -23.64 3.14
C ASN A 45 -10.73 -22.88 3.10
N PHE A 46 -11.36 -22.57 4.24
CA PHE A 46 -12.58 -21.75 4.28
C PHE A 46 -12.35 -20.31 3.80
N MET A 47 -11.11 -19.81 3.88
CA MET A 47 -10.77 -18.49 3.36
C MET A 47 -10.86 -18.45 1.82
N ALA A 48 -10.56 -19.55 1.14
CA ALA A 48 -10.63 -19.62 -0.32
C ALA A 48 -12.07 -19.53 -0.86
N THR A 49 -13.07 -19.86 -0.04
CA THR A 49 -14.50 -19.78 -0.36
C THR A 49 -15.22 -18.67 0.40
N SER A 50 -14.49 -17.83 1.15
CA SER A 50 -15.06 -16.80 2.03
C SER A 50 -16.15 -17.33 2.98
N ASP A 51 -16.01 -18.56 3.48
CA ASP A 51 -16.99 -19.21 4.36
C ASP A 51 -16.82 -18.71 5.81
N THR A 52 -17.42 -17.56 6.10
CA THR A 52 -17.33 -16.89 7.40
C THR A 52 -18.13 -17.62 8.49
N ASP A 53 -19.15 -18.39 8.13
CA ASP A 53 -19.96 -19.18 9.06
C ASP A 53 -19.14 -20.34 9.65
N SER A 54 -18.45 -21.10 8.80
CA SER A 54 -17.54 -22.15 9.26
C SER A 54 -16.42 -21.58 10.12
N LEU A 55 -15.85 -20.43 9.76
CA LEU A 55 -14.87 -19.75 10.61
C LEU A 55 -15.47 -19.36 11.97
N CYS A 56 -16.65 -18.73 11.98
CA CYS A 56 -17.35 -18.38 13.23
C CYS A 56 -17.63 -19.60 14.12
N PHE A 57 -17.86 -20.77 13.55
CA PHE A 57 -17.99 -22.01 14.30
C PHE A 57 -16.70 -22.37 15.07
N TYR A 58 -15.52 -22.27 14.44
CA TYR A 58 -14.24 -22.53 15.09
C TYR A 58 -13.89 -21.54 16.21
N LEU A 59 -14.49 -20.34 16.24
CA LEU A 59 -14.32 -19.39 17.35
C LEU A 59 -14.80 -19.93 18.70
N ARG A 60 -15.62 -20.98 18.73
CA ARG A 60 -16.12 -21.61 19.97
C ARG A 60 -15.38 -22.89 20.34
N HIS A 61 -14.36 -23.27 19.56
CA HIS A 61 -13.66 -24.52 19.74
C HIS A 61 -12.83 -24.55 21.03
N LYS A 62 -12.70 -25.72 21.68
CA LYS A 62 -11.93 -25.89 22.93
C LYS A 62 -10.44 -25.55 22.78
N ASP A 63 -9.87 -25.90 21.64
CA ASP A 63 -8.47 -25.62 21.28
C ASP A 63 -8.29 -24.14 20.90
N PRO A 64 -7.45 -23.36 21.62
CA PRO A 64 -7.23 -21.96 21.30
C PRO A 64 -6.54 -21.73 19.96
N SER A 65 -5.83 -22.73 19.42
CA SER A 65 -5.16 -22.64 18.12
C SER A 65 -6.17 -22.44 17.00
N PHE A 66 -7.30 -23.15 17.06
CA PHE A 66 -8.34 -23.03 16.03
C PHE A 66 -9.08 -21.70 16.13
N ARG A 67 -9.34 -21.22 17.36
CA ARG A 67 -9.89 -19.87 17.58
C ARG A 67 -8.96 -18.80 17.02
N TYR A 68 -7.66 -18.91 17.30
CA TYR A 68 -6.64 -17.97 16.83
C TYR A 68 -6.56 -17.94 15.30
N HIS A 69 -6.41 -19.09 14.63
CA HIS A 69 -6.34 -19.13 13.17
C HIS A 69 -7.64 -18.63 12.54
N SER A 70 -8.80 -18.98 13.09
CA SER A 70 -10.07 -18.45 12.59
C SER A 70 -10.16 -16.93 12.72
N LEU A 71 -9.71 -16.33 13.83
CA LEU A 71 -9.69 -14.87 14.00
C LEU A 71 -8.76 -14.17 12.98
N LEU A 72 -7.64 -14.79 12.62
CA LEU A 72 -6.68 -14.28 11.64
C LEU A 72 -7.27 -14.28 10.22
N LEU A 73 -8.04 -15.31 9.87
CA LEU A 73 -8.72 -15.38 8.57
C LEU A 73 -9.88 -14.37 8.52
N LEU A 74 -10.66 -14.26 9.60
CA LEU A 74 -11.73 -13.26 9.71
C LEU A 74 -11.20 -11.82 9.67
N SER A 75 -10.01 -11.55 10.23
CA SER A 75 -9.41 -10.20 10.14
C SER A 75 -9.02 -9.83 8.71
N SER A 76 -8.79 -10.84 7.88
CA SER A 76 -8.48 -10.66 6.46
C SER A 76 -9.73 -10.52 5.60
N LEU A 77 -10.76 -11.34 5.85
CA LEU A 77 -12.05 -11.28 5.13
C LEU A 77 -12.86 -10.02 5.43
N ARG A 78 -12.73 -9.47 6.65
CA ARG A 78 -13.40 -8.23 7.09
C ARG A 78 -14.92 -8.23 6.96
N ASP A 79 -15.56 -9.40 7.04
CA ASP A 79 -17.02 -9.51 7.05
C ASP A 79 -17.59 -8.89 8.33
N LYS A 80 -18.29 -7.76 8.16
CA LYS A 80 -18.85 -6.96 9.25
C LYS A 80 -19.91 -7.71 10.05
N ASN A 81 -20.55 -8.72 9.47
CA ASN A 81 -21.58 -9.52 10.14
C ASN A 81 -20.99 -10.43 11.24
N THR A 82 -19.68 -10.65 11.22
CA THR A 82 -18.99 -11.51 12.20
C THR A 82 -18.69 -10.82 13.53
N LEU A 83 -18.99 -9.51 13.67
CA LEU A 83 -18.70 -8.72 14.87
C LEU A 83 -19.24 -9.37 16.16
N ASP A 84 -20.50 -9.84 16.13
CA ASP A 84 -21.14 -10.43 17.32
C ASP A 84 -20.54 -11.81 17.66
N SER A 85 -20.07 -12.56 16.67
CA SER A 85 -19.34 -13.82 16.89
C SER A 85 -17.94 -13.62 17.46
N ILE A 86 -17.26 -12.52 17.09
CA ILE A 86 -15.90 -12.20 17.56
C ILE A 86 -15.91 -11.54 18.95
N THR A 87 -16.90 -10.71 19.26
CA THR A 87 -16.95 -9.92 20.50
C THR A 87 -16.73 -10.72 21.78
N PRO A 88 -17.31 -11.93 21.98
CA PRO A 88 -17.07 -12.74 23.17
C PRO A 88 -15.60 -13.11 23.40
N LEU A 89 -14.79 -13.16 22.34
CA LEU A 89 -13.37 -13.54 22.40
C LEU A 89 -12.50 -12.43 22.99
N LEU A 90 -13.01 -11.20 23.16
CA LEU A 90 -12.35 -10.16 23.95
C LEU A 90 -12.19 -10.58 25.43
N SER A 91 -12.97 -11.55 25.89
CA SER A 91 -12.87 -12.14 27.24
C SER A 91 -12.27 -13.56 27.25
N ASP A 92 -11.71 -14.05 26.13
CA ASP A 92 -11.09 -15.38 26.04
C ASP A 92 -10.02 -15.57 27.13
N PRO A 93 -9.85 -16.75 27.75
CA PRO A 93 -8.80 -16.96 28.75
C PRO A 93 -7.38 -16.79 28.19
N ILE A 94 -7.16 -17.05 26.90
CA ILE A 94 -5.85 -17.03 26.25
C ILE A 94 -5.54 -15.63 25.70
N LEU A 95 -4.42 -15.06 26.13
CA LEU A 95 -4.02 -13.68 25.78
C LEU A 95 -3.89 -13.47 24.27
N ASP A 96 -3.24 -14.40 23.55
CA ASP A 96 -3.07 -14.33 22.09
C ASP A 96 -4.42 -14.26 21.37
N VAL A 97 -5.41 -15.03 21.83
CA VAL A 97 -6.77 -15.04 21.25
C VAL A 97 -7.47 -13.71 21.54
N ARG A 98 -7.39 -13.20 22.78
CA ARG A 98 -7.96 -11.88 23.12
C ARG A 98 -7.35 -10.75 22.30
N ALA A 99 -6.02 -10.70 22.22
CA ALA A 99 -5.28 -9.69 21.49
C ALA A 99 -5.63 -9.72 20.00
N LEU A 100 -5.72 -10.92 19.42
CA LEU A 100 -6.12 -11.07 18.03
C LEU A 100 -7.59 -10.70 17.82
N ALA A 101 -8.51 -11.02 18.74
CA ALA A 101 -9.90 -10.60 18.65
C ALA A 101 -10.05 -9.07 18.61
N ALA A 102 -9.29 -8.34 19.42
CA ALA A 102 -9.26 -6.88 19.38
C ALA A 102 -8.76 -6.37 18.01
N TYR A 103 -7.69 -6.95 17.49
CA TYR A 103 -7.17 -6.64 16.15
C TYR A 103 -8.21 -6.92 15.04
N THR A 104 -8.87 -8.08 15.09
CA THR A 104 -9.91 -8.49 14.13
C THR A 104 -11.07 -7.50 14.12
N ILE A 105 -11.59 -7.08 15.28
CA ILE A 105 -12.64 -6.04 15.35
C ILE A 105 -12.16 -4.73 14.73
N GLY A 106 -10.90 -4.35 14.96
CA GLY A 106 -10.28 -3.20 14.31
C GLY A 106 -10.28 -3.30 12.78
N GLN A 107 -9.99 -4.49 12.23
CA GLN A 107 -9.99 -4.76 10.79
C GLN A 107 -11.38 -4.71 10.15
N LEU A 108 -12.46 -5.01 10.89
CA LEU A 108 -13.83 -4.87 10.38
C LEU A 108 -14.19 -3.40 10.05
N GLY A 109 -13.53 -2.43 10.71
CA GLY A 109 -13.75 -1.00 10.46
C GLY A 109 -15.15 -0.50 10.82
N VAL A 110 -15.85 -1.20 11.72
CA VAL A 110 -17.23 -0.87 12.14
C VAL A 110 -17.27 -0.06 13.42
N GLU A 111 -18.01 1.07 13.43
CA GLU A 111 -18.08 1.97 14.59
C GLU A 111 -18.69 1.30 15.84
N LYS A 112 -19.66 0.38 15.66
CA LYS A 112 -20.21 -0.43 16.75
C LYS A 112 -19.14 -1.23 17.51
N GLY A 113 -18.05 -1.61 16.83
CA GLY A 113 -16.92 -2.33 17.43
C GLY A 113 -16.15 -1.49 18.45
N ALA A 114 -16.08 -0.16 18.27
CA ALA A 114 -15.33 0.74 19.13
C ALA A 114 -15.84 0.72 20.59
N LEU A 115 -17.17 0.66 20.78
CA LEU A 115 -17.77 0.58 22.11
C LEU A 115 -17.46 -0.75 22.80
N LYS A 116 -17.50 -1.86 22.05
CA LYS A 116 -17.13 -3.19 22.56
C LYS A 116 -15.67 -3.23 22.99
N LEU A 117 -14.78 -2.69 22.16
CA LEU A 117 -13.35 -2.56 22.45
C LEU A 117 -13.09 -1.71 23.70
N LEU A 118 -13.74 -0.56 23.81
CA LEU A 118 -13.61 0.32 24.98
C LEU A 118 -14.05 -0.40 26.27
N SER A 119 -15.16 -1.14 26.23
CA SER A 119 -15.65 -1.90 27.39
C SER A 119 -14.70 -3.04 27.82
N ALA A 120 -13.89 -3.55 26.90
CA ALA A 120 -12.94 -4.63 27.15
C ALA A 120 -11.56 -4.15 27.64
N PHE A 121 -11.29 -2.84 27.59
CA PHE A 121 -10.00 -2.27 28.00
C PHE A 121 -9.75 -2.47 29.49
N ARG A 122 -8.59 -3.06 29.84
CA ARG A 122 -8.24 -3.39 31.24
C ARG A 122 -7.39 -2.27 31.84
N ASN A 123 -8.03 -1.37 32.61
CA ASN A 123 -7.37 -0.21 33.21
C ASN A 123 -6.51 -0.52 34.45
N LYS A 124 -6.70 -1.69 35.08
CA LYS A 124 -5.90 -2.18 36.22
C LYS A 124 -5.07 -3.38 35.78
N ASP A 125 -3.79 -3.13 35.48
CA ASP A 125 -2.85 -4.16 35.03
C ASP A 125 -1.48 -3.96 35.70
N THR A 126 -1.41 -4.28 36.99
CA THR A 126 -0.23 -3.98 37.84
C THR A 126 1.04 -4.73 37.42
N ILE A 127 0.91 -5.83 36.67
CA ILE A 127 2.03 -6.66 36.19
C ILE A 127 2.14 -6.69 34.67
N SER A 128 1.50 -5.75 33.95
CA SER A 128 1.62 -5.58 32.49
C SER A 128 1.20 -6.78 31.63
N VAL A 129 0.41 -7.73 32.17
CA VAL A 129 0.01 -8.97 31.47
C VAL A 129 -0.91 -8.68 30.29
N ASN A 130 -1.68 -7.59 30.35
CA ASN A 130 -2.68 -7.22 29.36
C ASN A 130 -2.18 -6.14 28.39
N ASN A 131 -0.93 -5.70 28.48
CA ASN A 131 -0.42 -4.62 27.64
C ASN A 131 -0.53 -4.90 26.14
N GLN A 132 -0.30 -6.13 25.69
CA GLN A 132 -0.49 -6.49 24.28
C GLN A 132 -1.96 -6.40 23.84
N PHE A 133 -2.87 -6.87 24.70
CA PHE A 133 -4.30 -6.81 24.44
C PHE A 133 -4.81 -5.36 24.42
N ASN A 134 -4.44 -4.57 25.42
CA ASN A 134 -4.78 -3.15 25.51
C ASN A 134 -4.18 -2.35 24.35
N ALA A 135 -2.95 -2.64 23.92
CA ALA A 135 -2.35 -2.00 22.75
C ALA A 135 -3.16 -2.26 21.47
N ASN A 136 -3.58 -3.51 21.24
CA ASN A 136 -4.43 -3.87 20.11
C ASN A 136 -5.82 -3.21 20.21
N ILE A 137 -6.39 -3.09 21.42
CA ILE A 137 -7.63 -2.32 21.63
C ILE A 137 -7.45 -0.87 21.20
N LEU A 138 -6.38 -0.20 21.63
CA LEU A 138 -6.12 1.20 21.27
C LEU A 138 -6.02 1.35 19.75
N GLU A 139 -5.20 0.54 19.09
CA GLU A 139 -5.07 0.56 17.63
C GLU A 139 -6.43 0.33 16.93
N ALA A 140 -7.20 -0.66 17.39
CA ALA A 140 -8.51 -0.99 16.84
C ALA A 140 -9.52 0.14 17.04
N ILE A 141 -9.47 0.88 18.16
CA ILE A 141 -10.24 2.10 18.36
C ILE A 141 -9.84 3.18 17.34
N GLY A 142 -8.57 3.29 16.95
CA GLY A 142 -8.17 4.19 15.86
C GLY A 142 -8.86 3.88 14.52
N LYS A 143 -9.03 2.59 14.21
CA LYS A 143 -9.67 2.11 12.98
C LYS A 143 -11.20 2.26 12.99
N THR A 144 -11.82 2.18 14.17
CA THR A 144 -13.30 2.08 14.30
C THR A 144 -13.96 3.29 14.95
N GLY A 145 -13.27 3.96 15.88
CA GLY A 145 -13.82 4.98 16.76
C GLY A 145 -14.12 6.32 16.09
N ASN A 146 -14.64 7.24 16.90
CA ASN A 146 -15.03 8.60 16.51
C ASN A 146 -14.10 9.69 17.07
N LEU A 147 -14.38 10.95 16.75
CA LEU A 147 -13.52 12.08 17.13
C LEU A 147 -13.45 12.29 18.65
N SER A 148 -14.53 11.99 19.39
CA SER A 148 -14.52 12.08 20.86
C SER A 148 -13.54 11.07 21.46
N MET A 149 -13.57 9.83 20.96
CA MET A 149 -12.60 8.81 21.36
C MET A 149 -11.17 9.21 21.04
N LEU A 150 -10.91 9.83 19.88
CA LEU A 150 -9.57 10.36 19.55
C LEU A 150 -9.08 11.33 20.64
N LYS A 151 -9.89 12.32 20.99
CA LYS A 151 -9.53 13.33 22.01
C LYS A 151 -9.24 12.69 23.36
N SER A 152 -10.10 11.77 23.82
CA SER A 152 -9.92 11.06 25.09
C SER A 152 -8.64 10.24 25.12
N LEU A 153 -8.38 9.42 24.09
CA LEU A 153 -7.18 8.57 24.00
C LEU A 153 -5.90 9.41 23.89
N ALA A 154 -5.94 10.49 23.11
CA ALA A 154 -4.76 11.32 22.88
C ALA A 154 -4.38 12.15 24.12
N SER A 155 -5.35 12.44 25.00
CA SER A 155 -5.13 13.19 26.24
C SER A 155 -4.53 12.36 27.38
N VAL A 156 -4.38 11.04 27.21
CA VAL A 156 -3.79 10.17 28.25
C VAL A 156 -2.30 10.47 28.38
N LYS A 157 -1.89 10.91 29.58
CA LYS A 157 -0.50 11.26 29.94
C LYS A 157 0.11 10.34 31.02
N THR A 158 -0.64 9.33 31.46
CA THR A 158 -0.24 8.44 32.56
C THR A 158 0.76 7.36 32.15
N TYR A 159 0.97 7.14 30.85
CA TYR A 159 1.94 6.17 30.36
C TYR A 159 3.37 6.65 30.59
N ARG A 160 4.19 5.80 31.20
CA ARG A 160 5.62 6.01 31.36
C ARG A 160 6.32 5.63 30.06
N VAL A 161 7.53 6.16 29.86
CA VAL A 161 8.36 5.86 28.68
C VAL A 161 8.60 4.36 28.48
N THR A 162 8.61 3.59 29.58
CA THR A 162 8.76 2.12 29.60
C THR A 162 7.49 1.36 29.21
N ASP A 163 6.32 2.00 29.14
CA ASP A 163 5.05 1.37 28.80
C ASP A 163 4.90 1.25 27.27
N THR A 164 5.92 0.67 26.62
CA THR A 164 6.15 0.69 25.17
C THR A 164 4.97 0.18 24.35
N LEU A 165 4.31 -0.91 24.77
CA LEU A 165 3.16 -1.48 24.07
C LEU A 165 1.95 -0.52 24.09
N LEU A 166 1.66 0.10 25.24
CA LEU A 166 0.53 1.03 25.38
C LEU A 166 0.76 2.30 24.56
N ILE A 167 1.98 2.83 24.56
CA ILE A 167 2.35 3.99 23.76
C ILE A 167 2.30 3.66 22.27
N SER A 168 2.76 2.46 21.88
CA SER A 168 2.64 1.96 20.50
C SER A 168 1.17 1.89 20.06
N GLY A 169 0.29 1.27 20.86
CA GLY A 169 -1.14 1.24 20.59
C GLY A 169 -1.76 2.65 20.51
N GLN A 170 -1.36 3.56 21.40
CA GLN A 170 -1.84 4.95 21.42
C GLN A 170 -1.45 5.70 20.13
N ILE A 171 -0.19 5.65 19.71
CA ILE A 171 0.25 6.37 18.51
C ILE A 171 -0.31 5.74 17.23
N LYS A 172 -0.43 4.41 17.15
CA LYS A 172 -1.09 3.73 16.03
C LYS A 172 -2.57 4.11 15.95
N ALA A 173 -3.25 4.25 17.08
CA ALA A 173 -4.62 4.73 17.12
C ALA A 173 -4.75 6.14 16.54
N ILE A 174 -3.92 7.08 17.02
CA ILE A 174 -3.87 8.47 16.53
C ILE A 174 -3.55 8.51 15.03
N TYR A 175 -2.62 7.65 14.57
CA TYR A 175 -2.26 7.49 13.17
C TYR A 175 -3.44 7.00 12.31
N HIS A 176 -4.18 5.98 12.76
CA HIS A 176 -5.35 5.48 12.02
C HIS A 176 -6.51 6.48 11.98
N PHE A 177 -6.72 7.26 13.05
CA PHE A 177 -7.64 8.39 12.99
C PHE A 177 -7.22 9.39 11.91
N MET A 178 -5.94 9.74 11.83
CA MET A 178 -5.40 10.62 10.78
C MET A 178 -5.61 10.03 9.38
N LEU A 179 -5.38 8.74 9.17
CA LEU A 179 -5.62 8.07 7.87
C LEU A 179 -7.09 8.16 7.43
N ARG A 180 -8.02 8.22 8.39
CA ARG A 180 -9.46 8.42 8.18
C ARG A 180 -9.85 9.90 8.08
N ASN A 181 -8.88 10.81 7.91
CA ASN A 181 -9.02 12.27 7.91
C ASN A 181 -9.67 12.84 9.18
N ARG A 182 -9.47 12.18 10.33
CA ARG A 182 -9.94 12.64 11.64
C ARG A 182 -8.72 13.02 12.48
N THR A 183 -8.54 14.32 12.71
CA THR A 183 -7.43 14.85 13.51
C THR A 183 -7.96 15.75 14.62
N ALA A 184 -7.16 15.93 15.67
CA ALA A 184 -7.45 16.81 16.78
C ALA A 184 -6.13 17.35 17.35
N PRO A 185 -6.09 18.58 17.91
CA PRO A 185 -4.86 19.17 18.47
C PRO A 185 -4.19 18.27 19.52
N GLU A 186 -4.97 17.58 20.34
CA GLU A 186 -4.49 16.62 21.35
C GLU A 186 -3.69 15.49 20.69
N GLY A 187 -4.14 15.01 19.53
CA GLY A 187 -3.45 14.01 18.72
C GLY A 187 -2.10 14.52 18.20
N SER A 188 -2.06 15.72 17.65
CA SER A 188 -0.82 16.35 17.16
C SER A 188 0.19 16.58 18.28
N ILE A 189 -0.26 17.10 19.43
CA ILE A 189 0.59 17.34 20.60
C ILE A 189 1.20 16.03 21.11
N THR A 190 0.37 14.99 21.26
CA THR A 190 0.84 13.68 21.73
C THR A 190 1.80 13.02 20.74
N ALA A 191 1.51 13.09 19.43
CA ALA A 191 2.44 12.62 18.40
C ALA A 191 3.79 13.36 18.46
N LEU A 192 3.80 14.69 18.60
CA LEU A 192 5.04 15.47 18.72
C LEU A 192 5.85 15.11 19.98
N ASN A 193 5.18 14.92 21.12
CA ASN A 193 5.85 14.54 22.37
C ASN A 193 6.50 13.16 22.26
N ILE A 194 5.79 12.19 21.70
CA ILE A 194 6.32 10.86 21.41
C ILE A 194 7.53 10.94 20.46
N LEU A 195 7.45 11.80 19.45
CA LEU A 195 8.51 11.94 18.46
C LEU A 195 9.81 12.56 19.05
N LYS A 196 9.66 13.50 19.99
CA LYS A 196 10.75 14.17 20.73
C LYS A 196 11.45 13.26 21.75
N GLU A 197 10.74 12.30 22.33
CA GLU A 197 11.28 11.42 23.36
C GLU A 197 12.16 10.31 22.75
N LYS A 198 13.48 10.51 22.83
CA LYS A 198 14.47 9.60 22.20
C LYS A 198 14.55 8.23 22.85
N ARG A 199 14.07 8.07 24.09
CA ARG A 199 14.05 6.77 24.79
C ARG A 199 12.99 5.82 24.24
N HIS A 200 12.01 6.31 23.48
CA HIS A 200 11.07 5.43 22.80
C HIS A 200 11.74 4.63 21.70
N ILE A 201 11.29 3.38 21.53
CA ILE A 201 11.77 2.53 20.45
C ILE A 201 11.48 3.15 19.07
N PRO A 202 12.32 2.88 18.05
CA PRO A 202 12.18 3.49 16.73
C PRO A 202 10.79 3.34 16.09
N GLU A 203 10.13 2.19 16.26
CA GLU A 203 8.80 1.94 15.70
C GLU A 203 7.75 2.94 16.21
N ILE A 204 7.76 3.28 17.50
CA ILE A 204 6.79 4.23 18.07
C ILE A 204 7.00 5.63 17.45
N ARG A 205 8.26 6.06 17.38
CA ARG A 205 8.65 7.34 16.79
C ARG A 205 8.34 7.38 15.28
N LEU A 206 8.42 6.24 14.60
CA LEU A 206 8.09 6.09 13.19
C LEU A 206 6.62 6.44 12.91
N TYR A 207 5.66 5.88 13.65
CA TYR A 207 4.24 6.22 13.47
C TYR A 207 3.95 7.68 13.77
N ALA A 208 4.61 8.25 14.78
CA ALA A 208 4.51 9.68 15.08
C ALA A 208 5.07 10.57 13.96
N ALA A 209 6.17 10.17 13.34
CA ALA A 209 6.71 10.89 12.18
C ALA A 209 5.78 10.78 10.97
N HIS A 210 5.26 9.57 10.67
CA HIS A 210 4.31 9.35 9.58
C HIS A 210 2.96 10.05 9.81
N TYR A 211 2.55 10.27 11.06
CA TYR A 211 1.38 11.10 11.39
C TYR A 211 1.48 12.47 10.71
N PHE A 212 2.58 13.19 10.93
CA PHE A 212 2.81 14.50 10.32
C PHE A 212 3.17 14.40 8.83
N GLY A 213 4.00 13.42 8.45
CA GLY A 213 4.47 13.26 7.08
C GLY A 213 3.33 12.93 6.10
N ARG A 214 2.33 12.15 6.52
CA ARG A 214 1.23 11.71 5.64
C ARG A 214 -0.06 12.50 5.82
N GLY A 215 -0.34 13.00 7.02
CA GLY A 215 -1.57 13.72 7.31
C GLY A 215 -1.76 14.98 6.46
N LYS A 216 -3.04 15.28 6.16
CA LYS A 216 -3.46 16.51 5.47
C LYS A 216 -3.86 17.62 6.45
N ASN A 217 -4.49 17.24 7.57
CA ASN A 217 -5.11 18.17 8.53
C ASN A 217 -4.46 18.10 9.92
N THR A 218 -3.13 17.98 9.99
CA THR A 218 -2.39 17.81 11.26
C THR A 218 -1.91 19.13 11.87
N GLU A 219 -2.23 20.25 11.23
CA GLU A 219 -1.72 21.59 11.57
C GLU A 219 -0.19 21.64 11.62
N VAL A 220 0.46 20.96 10.65
CA VAL A 220 1.92 20.76 10.61
C VAL A 220 2.69 22.08 10.53
N GLU A 221 2.07 23.13 9.99
CA GLU A 221 2.56 24.50 9.97
C GLU A 221 2.92 25.05 11.36
N LYS A 222 2.27 24.56 12.43
CA LYS A 222 2.56 24.96 13.82
C LYS A 222 3.83 24.32 14.40
N TYR A 223 4.38 23.31 13.73
CA TYR A 223 5.41 22.44 14.29
C TYR A 223 6.73 22.40 13.50
N GLY A 224 6.88 23.20 12.44
CA GLY A 224 8.05 23.20 11.54
C GLY A 224 9.41 23.17 12.27
N ALA A 225 9.69 24.18 13.08
CA ALA A 225 10.93 24.27 13.86
C ALA A 225 11.12 23.10 14.85
N ALA A 226 10.05 22.64 15.50
CA ALA A 226 10.12 21.52 16.44
C ALA A 226 10.44 20.20 15.73
N LEU A 227 9.85 19.96 14.55
CA LEU A 227 10.13 18.80 13.72
C LEU A 227 11.55 18.85 13.16
N LEU A 228 12.04 20.03 12.77
CA LEU A 228 13.43 20.23 12.35
C LEU A 228 14.42 19.89 13.48
N ALA A 229 14.14 20.28 14.72
CA ALA A 229 14.96 19.91 15.87
C ALA A 229 15.03 18.39 16.08
N VAL A 230 13.93 17.66 15.85
CA VAL A 230 13.94 16.19 15.88
C VAL A 230 14.75 15.63 14.70
N LEU A 231 14.56 16.15 13.49
CA LEU A 231 15.29 15.73 12.29
C LEU A 231 16.81 15.86 12.47
N ASN A 232 17.27 16.97 13.05
CA ASN A 232 18.70 17.23 13.28
C ASN A 232 19.31 16.32 14.35
N SER A 233 18.49 15.71 15.21
CA SER A 233 18.95 14.92 16.34
C SER A 233 18.71 13.40 16.20
N THR A 234 18.24 12.97 15.02
CA THR A 234 17.86 11.59 14.66
C THR A 234 18.67 11.14 13.45
N THR A 235 19.25 9.94 13.49
CA THR A 235 20.04 9.38 12.38
C THR A 235 19.28 8.30 11.62
N GLU A 236 18.22 7.74 12.20
CA GLU A 236 17.42 6.65 11.66
C GLU A 236 16.66 7.08 10.38
N PRO A 237 16.99 6.51 9.20
CA PRO A 237 16.36 6.93 7.95
C PRO A 237 14.84 6.85 7.99
N GLU A 238 14.29 5.75 8.52
CA GLU A 238 12.84 5.52 8.55
C GLU A 238 12.05 6.62 9.29
N ILE A 239 12.66 7.30 10.26
CA ILE A 239 12.05 8.45 10.96
C ILE A 239 12.33 9.75 10.19
N ARG A 240 13.53 9.92 9.64
CA ARG A 240 13.95 11.12 8.90
C ARG A 240 13.10 11.37 7.65
N LEU A 241 12.78 10.33 6.89
CA LEU A 241 12.03 10.46 5.62
C LEU A 241 10.63 11.09 5.80
N PRO A 242 9.74 10.57 6.68
CA PRO A 242 8.45 11.21 6.94
C PRO A 242 8.60 12.58 7.63
N LEU A 243 9.64 12.81 8.45
CA LEU A 243 9.94 14.13 9.02
C LEU A 243 10.26 15.17 7.94
N ILE A 244 11.10 14.85 6.95
CA ILE A 244 11.42 15.75 5.84
C ILE A 244 10.15 16.11 5.07
N THR A 245 9.28 15.12 4.83
CA THR A 245 7.98 15.36 4.20
C THR A 245 7.11 16.31 5.03
N ALA A 246 7.05 16.10 6.35
CA ALA A 246 6.30 16.95 7.27
C ALA A 246 6.82 18.40 7.30
N ILE A 247 8.15 18.57 7.35
CA ILE A 247 8.82 19.87 7.33
C ILE A 247 8.58 20.59 5.99
N GLY A 248 8.59 19.87 4.87
CA GLY A 248 8.19 20.44 3.58
C GLY A 248 6.75 20.97 3.61
N LYS A 249 5.82 20.19 4.16
CA LYS A 249 4.41 20.58 4.28
C LYS A 249 4.18 21.76 5.23
N SER A 250 5.06 22.01 6.20
CA SER A 250 4.92 23.15 7.11
C SER A 250 5.11 24.49 6.40
N LYS A 251 5.80 24.51 5.25
CA LYS A 251 6.11 25.72 4.45
C LYS A 251 6.82 26.83 5.25
N ASP A 252 7.41 26.46 6.38
CA ASP A 252 8.11 27.37 7.27
C ASP A 252 9.45 27.76 6.64
N ILE A 253 9.56 28.99 6.16
CA ILE A 253 10.76 29.45 5.43
C ILE A 253 12.05 29.34 6.28
N SER A 254 11.94 29.35 7.61
CA SER A 254 13.10 29.26 8.51
C SER A 254 13.82 27.91 8.40
N VAL A 255 13.14 26.85 7.98
CA VAL A 255 13.71 25.50 7.85
C VAL A 255 14.36 25.24 6.48
N LEU A 256 14.15 26.14 5.51
CA LEU A 256 14.54 25.92 4.11
C LEU A 256 16.05 25.69 3.97
N ASN A 257 16.87 26.50 4.63
CA ASN A 257 18.32 26.37 4.57
C ASN A 257 18.80 25.03 5.14
N SER A 258 18.13 24.51 6.16
CA SER A 258 18.44 23.17 6.70
C SER A 258 18.07 22.06 5.73
N LEU A 259 16.95 22.18 5.00
CA LEU A 259 16.60 21.23 3.93
C LEU A 259 17.63 21.26 2.80
N LYS A 260 18.03 22.45 2.33
CA LYS A 260 19.07 22.60 1.30
C LYS A 260 20.41 22.00 1.73
N ALA A 261 20.84 22.27 2.97
CA ALA A 261 22.05 21.68 3.53
C ALA A 261 21.97 20.14 3.60
N LEU A 262 20.79 19.59 3.91
CA LEU A 262 20.60 18.15 3.95
C LEU A 262 20.69 17.52 2.55
N LEU A 263 20.19 18.22 1.52
CA LEU A 263 20.26 17.76 0.13
C LEU A 263 21.72 17.56 -0.35
N SER A 264 22.63 18.47 0.03
CA SER A 264 24.03 18.40 -0.36
C SER A 264 24.87 17.44 0.49
N THR A 265 24.55 17.30 1.78
CA THR A 265 25.39 16.53 2.74
C THR A 265 25.00 15.05 2.87
N SER A 266 23.74 14.69 2.61
CA SER A 266 23.29 13.31 2.84
C SER A 266 23.88 12.33 1.82
N GLN A 267 24.22 11.12 2.27
CA GLN A 267 24.61 10.01 1.40
C GLN A 267 23.44 9.08 1.07
N ASP A 268 22.35 9.11 1.86
CA ASP A 268 21.17 8.29 1.61
C ASP A 268 20.33 8.92 0.49
N TYR A 269 20.24 8.23 -0.65
CA TYR A 269 19.48 8.71 -1.80
C TYR A 269 18.00 8.94 -1.47
N ARG A 270 17.44 8.18 -0.52
CA ARG A 270 16.05 8.32 -0.06
C ARG A 270 15.84 9.66 0.61
N VAL A 271 16.80 10.11 1.41
CA VAL A 271 16.78 11.43 2.02
C VAL A 271 16.77 12.51 0.95
N LYS A 272 17.66 12.42 -0.05
CA LYS A 272 17.69 13.38 -1.18
C LYS A 272 16.37 13.42 -1.94
N VAL A 273 15.79 12.26 -2.28
CA VAL A 273 14.48 12.16 -2.93
C VAL A 273 13.40 12.86 -2.11
N ASN A 274 13.34 12.64 -0.80
CA ASN A 274 12.35 13.30 0.06
C ASN A 274 12.60 14.79 0.20
N VAL A 275 13.85 15.23 0.28
CA VAL A 275 14.17 16.66 0.34
C VAL A 275 13.75 17.36 -0.95
N ILE A 276 14.05 16.81 -2.13
CA ILE A 276 13.61 17.41 -3.41
C ILE A 276 12.08 17.51 -3.46
N LYS A 277 11.35 16.47 -3.05
CA LYS A 277 9.89 16.51 -2.94
C LYS A 277 9.41 17.58 -1.95
N ALA A 278 10.08 17.71 -0.80
CA ALA A 278 9.76 18.71 0.22
C ALA A 278 10.00 20.14 -0.29
N LEU A 279 11.09 20.39 -1.02
CA LEU A 279 11.43 21.68 -1.62
C LEU A 279 10.34 22.19 -2.58
N GLY A 280 9.56 21.29 -3.20
CA GLY A 280 8.37 21.62 -3.99
C GLY A 280 7.27 22.40 -3.25
N ASN A 281 7.32 22.47 -1.92
CA ASN A 281 6.36 23.26 -1.14
C ASN A 281 6.82 24.70 -0.87
N PHE A 282 8.03 25.08 -1.29
CA PHE A 282 8.61 26.41 -1.10
C PHE A 282 8.59 27.20 -2.42
N PRO A 283 8.77 28.53 -2.38
CA PRO A 283 8.80 29.35 -3.59
C PRO A 283 9.85 28.84 -4.59
N TYR A 284 9.42 28.56 -5.83
CA TYR A 284 10.22 27.90 -6.86
C TYR A 284 11.60 28.57 -7.10
N ASP A 285 11.63 29.90 -7.23
CA ASP A 285 12.86 30.67 -7.49
C ASP A 285 13.91 30.49 -6.39
N THR A 286 13.47 30.19 -5.17
CA THR A 286 14.36 30.01 -4.03
C THR A 286 15.02 28.64 -3.98
N VAL A 287 14.56 27.65 -4.75
CA VAL A 287 15.03 26.25 -4.64
C VAL A 287 15.46 25.61 -5.96
N ARG A 288 15.11 26.21 -7.10
CA ARG A 288 15.30 25.62 -8.42
C ARG A 288 16.76 25.30 -8.74
N MET A 289 17.71 26.13 -8.30
CA MET A 289 19.13 25.94 -8.58
C MET A 289 19.71 24.75 -7.79
N GLU A 290 19.29 24.59 -6.55
CA GLU A 290 19.68 23.46 -5.72
C GLU A 290 19.12 22.15 -6.28
N VAL A 291 17.89 22.15 -6.80
CA VAL A 291 17.30 20.95 -7.42
C VAL A 291 17.92 20.66 -8.80
N ALA A 292 18.25 21.70 -9.58
CA ALA A 292 18.86 21.56 -10.90
C ALA A 292 20.17 20.74 -10.87
N ALA A 293 20.96 20.87 -9.80
CA ALA A 293 22.21 20.14 -9.61
C ALA A 293 22.03 18.61 -9.64
N PHE A 294 20.81 18.11 -9.37
CA PHE A 294 20.49 16.68 -9.28
C PHE A 294 19.82 16.11 -10.53
N LEU A 295 19.60 16.92 -11.58
CA LEU A 295 19.02 16.44 -12.84
C LEU A 295 19.85 15.32 -13.49
N LYS A 296 21.17 15.32 -13.29
CA LYS A 296 22.12 14.35 -13.86
C LYS A 296 22.71 13.41 -12.80
N ASP A 297 22.07 13.28 -11.64
CA ASP A 297 22.53 12.36 -10.59
C ASP A 297 22.56 10.91 -11.10
N LYS A 298 23.61 10.18 -10.74
CA LYS A 298 23.82 8.78 -11.13
C LYS A 298 22.74 7.86 -10.58
N ASN A 299 22.16 8.21 -9.43
CA ASN A 299 20.99 7.52 -8.90
C ASN A 299 19.75 8.00 -9.66
N HIS A 300 19.19 7.13 -10.49
CA HIS A 300 18.04 7.46 -11.33
C HIS A 300 16.80 7.87 -10.53
N GLN A 301 16.60 7.37 -9.30
CA GLN A 301 15.49 7.82 -8.46
C GLN A 301 15.64 9.30 -8.07
N ILE A 302 16.87 9.78 -7.84
CA ILE A 302 17.15 11.19 -7.55
C ILE A 302 16.89 12.04 -8.80
N SER A 303 17.48 11.70 -9.94
CA SER A 303 17.34 12.51 -11.17
C SER A 303 15.91 12.54 -11.70
N VAL A 304 15.16 11.45 -11.58
CA VAL A 304 13.71 11.42 -11.89
C VAL A 304 12.93 12.32 -10.95
N THR A 305 13.27 12.32 -9.65
CA THR A 305 12.61 13.20 -8.68
C THR A 305 12.91 14.68 -8.96
N ALA A 306 14.15 15.01 -9.32
CA ALA A 306 14.56 16.36 -9.69
C ALA A 306 13.85 16.86 -10.96
N SER A 307 13.81 16.04 -12.01
CA SER A 307 13.09 16.40 -13.24
C SER A 307 11.58 16.52 -13.04
N GLN A 308 10.99 15.66 -12.19
CA GLN A 308 9.58 15.74 -11.80
C GLN A 308 9.28 17.03 -11.03
N PHE A 309 10.19 17.50 -10.17
CA PHE A 309 10.04 18.78 -9.48
C PHE A 309 9.85 19.94 -10.48
N PHE A 310 10.64 19.99 -11.56
CA PHE A 310 10.48 21.01 -12.61
C PHE A 310 9.20 20.82 -13.41
N LEU A 311 8.79 19.59 -13.64
CA LEU A 311 7.52 19.31 -14.31
C LEU A 311 6.34 19.85 -13.50
N ASP A 312 6.38 19.71 -12.18
CA ASP A 312 5.28 20.10 -11.30
C ASP A 312 5.28 21.60 -10.97
N ASN A 313 6.45 22.22 -10.78
CA ASN A 313 6.60 23.57 -10.23
C ASN A 313 7.22 24.59 -11.19
N GLY A 314 7.66 24.14 -12.37
CA GLY A 314 8.38 24.98 -13.33
C GLY A 314 7.56 26.15 -13.90
N ILE A 315 8.26 27.03 -14.61
CA ILE A 315 7.73 28.28 -15.16
C ILE A 315 8.19 28.49 -16.60
N LYS A 316 7.55 29.40 -17.31
CA LYS A 316 7.83 29.68 -18.73
C LYS A 316 9.19 30.35 -18.96
N GLU A 317 9.71 31.05 -17.95
CA GLU A 317 11.00 31.73 -17.99
C GLU A 317 12.18 30.75 -18.07
N ASP A 318 11.97 29.50 -17.65
CA ASP A 318 13.00 28.45 -17.63
C ASP A 318 12.98 27.53 -18.86
N LEU A 319 12.20 27.85 -19.90
CA LEU A 319 12.14 27.03 -21.12
C LEU A 319 13.50 26.81 -21.77
N GLU A 320 14.34 27.85 -21.83
CA GLU A 320 15.70 27.75 -22.34
C GLU A 320 16.57 26.86 -21.44
N PHE A 321 16.46 27.03 -20.12
CA PHE A 321 17.15 26.17 -19.17
C PHE A 321 16.76 24.69 -19.36
N TYR A 322 15.47 24.37 -19.44
CA TYR A 322 15.01 22.99 -19.67
C TYR A 322 15.58 22.42 -20.97
N ARG A 323 15.60 23.22 -22.04
CA ARG A 323 16.17 22.85 -23.33
C ARG A 323 17.66 22.51 -23.23
N LEU A 324 18.44 23.34 -22.53
CA LEU A 324 19.89 23.13 -22.34
C LEU A 324 20.21 21.90 -21.48
N GLN A 325 19.31 21.51 -20.57
CA GLN A 325 19.47 20.31 -19.75
C GLN A 325 19.16 19.00 -20.49
N ILE A 326 18.40 19.04 -21.59
CA ILE A 326 18.11 17.87 -22.41
C ILE A 326 19.37 17.49 -23.20
N GLN A 327 20.09 16.50 -22.68
CA GLN A 327 21.33 15.98 -23.26
C GLN A 327 21.24 14.46 -23.41
N ASP A 328 22.05 13.88 -24.30
CA ASP A 328 21.98 12.45 -24.58
C ASP A 328 22.28 11.57 -23.37
N SER A 329 23.20 12.00 -22.51
CA SER A 329 23.60 11.32 -21.27
C SER A 329 22.52 11.32 -20.17
N LEU A 330 21.45 12.10 -20.33
CA LEU A 330 20.40 12.19 -19.34
C LEU A 330 19.56 10.90 -19.31
N PHE A 331 19.27 10.40 -18.11
CA PHE A 331 18.38 9.25 -17.94
C PHE A 331 17.05 9.50 -18.65
N TRP A 332 16.58 8.51 -19.42
CA TRP A 332 15.48 8.65 -20.38
C TRP A 332 14.19 9.20 -19.74
N LYS A 333 13.87 8.80 -18.49
CA LYS A 333 12.68 9.28 -17.79
C LYS A 333 12.82 10.75 -17.40
N SER A 334 14.01 11.17 -16.96
CA SER A 334 14.33 12.56 -16.67
C SER A 334 14.29 13.41 -17.94
N LYS A 335 14.79 12.88 -19.06
CA LYS A 335 14.71 13.51 -20.39
C LYS A 335 13.26 13.73 -20.82
N ALA A 336 12.42 12.70 -20.73
CA ALA A 336 10.99 12.81 -21.05
C ALA A 336 10.26 13.82 -20.14
N ASN A 337 10.59 13.88 -18.85
CA ASN A 337 10.06 14.89 -17.93
C ASN A 337 10.44 16.31 -18.37
N LEU A 338 11.69 16.57 -18.79
CA LEU A 338 12.12 17.89 -19.28
C LEU A 338 11.45 18.27 -20.60
N TYR A 339 11.24 17.34 -21.52
CA TYR A 339 10.39 17.57 -22.70
C TYR A 339 8.96 17.92 -22.28
N GLY A 340 8.44 17.25 -21.26
CA GLY A 340 7.17 17.59 -20.62
C GLY A 340 7.14 19.02 -20.08
N CYS A 341 8.23 19.51 -19.46
CA CYS A 341 8.34 20.90 -19.02
C CYS A 341 8.21 21.88 -20.18
N LEU A 342 8.87 21.60 -21.32
CA LEU A 342 8.79 22.43 -22.52
C LEU A 342 7.34 22.54 -23.05
N LEU A 343 6.57 21.45 -22.99
CA LEU A 343 5.18 21.44 -23.44
C LEU A 343 4.20 22.01 -22.40
N LYS A 344 4.39 21.71 -21.12
CA LYS A 344 3.49 22.10 -20.03
C LYS A 344 3.56 23.60 -19.74
N HIS A 345 4.78 24.13 -19.65
CA HIS A 345 5.03 25.49 -19.17
C HIS A 345 5.11 26.53 -20.29
N ALA A 346 5.31 26.10 -21.54
CA ALA A 346 5.24 27.02 -22.67
C ALA A 346 3.83 27.64 -22.80
N PRO A 347 3.73 28.97 -23.00
CA PRO A 347 2.44 29.62 -23.18
C PRO A 347 1.65 29.00 -24.32
N VAL A 348 0.34 28.88 -24.16
CA VAL A 348 -0.54 28.20 -25.12
C VAL A 348 -0.45 28.76 -26.55
N TYR A 349 -0.19 30.07 -26.69
CA TYR A 349 -0.06 30.73 -27.98
C TYR A 349 1.26 30.45 -28.73
N THR A 350 2.26 29.79 -28.11
CA THR A 350 3.54 29.48 -28.77
C THR A 350 3.47 28.21 -29.63
N THR A 351 2.41 28.09 -30.43
CA THR A 351 2.07 26.87 -31.19
C THR A 351 3.22 26.33 -32.04
N LYS A 352 3.96 27.20 -32.76
CA LYS A 352 5.13 26.78 -33.56
C LYS A 352 6.20 26.07 -32.72
N PHE A 353 6.51 26.61 -31.54
CA PHE A 353 7.48 26.02 -30.62
C PHE A 353 6.98 24.67 -30.10
N LYS A 354 5.74 24.61 -29.62
CA LYS A 354 5.15 23.39 -29.05
C LYS A 354 5.00 22.27 -30.09
N THR A 355 4.63 22.62 -31.33
CA THR A 355 4.61 21.69 -32.46
C THR A 355 6.00 21.15 -32.77
N ALA A 356 7.02 22.02 -32.80
CA ALA A 356 8.40 21.57 -33.03
C ALA A 356 8.88 20.59 -31.96
N VAL A 357 8.61 20.89 -30.68
CA VAL A 357 8.93 19.99 -29.55
C VAL A 357 8.16 18.67 -29.67
N SER A 358 6.88 18.70 -30.04
CA SER A 358 6.06 17.50 -30.20
C SER A 358 6.55 16.60 -31.34
N LEU A 359 7.01 17.18 -32.45
CA LEU A 359 7.63 16.46 -33.56
C LEU A 359 8.97 15.82 -33.16
N GLU A 360 9.77 16.51 -32.34
CA GLU A 360 11.00 15.96 -31.79
C GLU A 360 10.73 14.76 -30.88
N ILE A 361 9.75 14.88 -29.97
CA ILE A 361 9.31 13.77 -29.11
C ILE A 361 8.81 12.59 -29.95
N LYS A 362 8.04 12.85 -31.02
CA LYS A 362 7.59 11.81 -31.95
C LYS A 362 8.77 11.08 -32.59
N SER A 363 9.78 11.80 -33.06
CA SER A 363 11.00 11.20 -33.61
C SER A 363 11.74 10.33 -32.58
N LEU A 364 11.79 10.76 -31.31
CA LEU A 364 12.38 9.95 -30.23
C LEU A 364 11.58 8.67 -29.97
N ILE A 365 10.25 8.72 -29.99
CA ILE A 365 9.39 7.54 -29.83
C ILE A 365 9.64 6.53 -30.96
N GLU A 366 9.80 6.99 -32.20
CA GLU A 366 10.08 6.15 -33.36
C GLU A 366 11.47 5.48 -33.26
N LYS A 367 12.48 6.22 -32.81
CA LYS A 367 13.87 5.73 -32.66
C LYS A 367 14.08 4.80 -31.46
N SER A 368 13.35 4.99 -30.36
CA SER A 368 13.56 4.19 -29.15
C SER A 368 13.17 2.73 -29.38
N SER A 369 13.92 1.80 -28.79
CA SER A 369 13.54 0.38 -28.67
C SER A 369 12.90 0.06 -27.31
N ASN A 370 13.01 0.99 -26.34
CA ASN A 370 12.47 0.82 -25.00
C ASN A 370 11.00 1.24 -24.95
N VAL A 371 10.10 0.27 -24.78
CA VAL A 371 8.65 0.49 -24.72
C VAL A 371 8.24 1.44 -23.59
N TYR A 372 8.95 1.46 -22.47
CA TYR A 372 8.64 2.33 -21.33
C TYR A 372 9.15 3.76 -21.52
N GLU A 373 10.25 3.93 -22.25
CA GLU A 373 10.68 5.25 -22.72
C GLU A 373 9.64 5.83 -23.69
N LYS A 374 9.15 5.03 -24.65
CA LYS A 374 8.05 5.44 -25.54
C LYS A 374 6.82 5.85 -24.75
N ALA A 375 6.40 5.03 -23.78
CA ALA A 375 5.25 5.33 -22.94
C ALA A 375 5.42 6.66 -22.18
N GLN A 376 6.60 6.92 -21.60
CA GLN A 376 6.87 8.18 -20.90
C GLN A 376 6.92 9.38 -21.84
N LEU A 377 7.46 9.23 -23.05
CA LEU A 377 7.44 10.28 -24.07
C LEU A 377 6.01 10.58 -24.56
N VAL A 378 5.15 9.57 -24.69
CA VAL A 378 3.71 9.76 -24.96
C VAL A 378 3.03 10.51 -23.80
N LYS A 379 3.37 10.21 -22.54
CA LYS A 379 2.90 11.01 -21.39
C LYS A 379 3.37 12.46 -21.49
N ALA A 380 4.60 12.72 -21.92
CA ALA A 380 5.09 14.08 -22.13
C ALA A 380 4.29 14.83 -23.20
N LEU A 381 3.94 14.18 -24.33
CA LEU A 381 3.08 14.76 -25.37
C LEU A 381 1.72 15.23 -24.83
N SER A 382 1.14 14.47 -23.88
CA SER A 382 -0.16 14.79 -23.29
C SER A 382 -0.20 16.08 -22.44
N LEU A 383 0.97 16.67 -22.15
CA LEU A 383 1.06 17.92 -21.40
C LEU A 383 0.78 19.16 -22.26
N ASP A 384 0.62 18.99 -23.57
CA ASP A 384 0.05 20.00 -24.45
C ASP A 384 -1.35 19.59 -24.94
N PRO A 385 -2.41 20.35 -24.62
CA PRO A 385 -3.77 20.04 -25.07
C PRO A 385 -3.91 19.85 -26.58
N TYR A 386 -3.10 20.54 -27.40
CA TYR A 386 -3.16 20.42 -28.86
C TYR A 386 -2.77 19.04 -29.40
N ASN A 387 -2.11 18.21 -28.58
CA ASN A 387 -1.67 16.87 -28.99
C ASN A 387 -2.78 15.80 -28.85
N TYR A 388 -4.03 16.14 -28.53
CA TYR A 388 -5.09 15.13 -28.30
C TYR A 388 -5.27 14.16 -29.50
N LEU A 389 -5.23 14.64 -30.75
CA LEU A 389 -5.29 13.79 -31.96
C LEU A 389 -4.01 12.99 -32.19
N LEU A 390 -2.86 13.50 -31.72
CA LEU A 390 -1.61 12.77 -31.79
C LEU A 390 -1.64 11.56 -30.84
N LEU A 391 -2.32 11.66 -29.70
CA LEU A 391 -2.52 10.54 -28.78
C LEU A 391 -3.31 9.38 -29.41
N ASP A 392 -4.27 9.66 -30.30
CA ASP A 392 -5.04 8.62 -31.02
C ASP A 392 -4.14 7.65 -31.79
N GLN A 393 -3.00 8.13 -32.31
CA GLN A 393 -2.01 7.30 -33.02
C GLN A 393 -1.40 6.23 -32.10
N TYR A 394 -1.30 6.52 -30.80
CA TYR A 394 -0.66 5.65 -29.80
C TYR A 394 -1.67 4.75 -29.06
N ILE A 395 -2.94 5.13 -28.99
CA ILE A 395 -4.02 4.30 -28.41
C ILE A 395 -4.16 2.96 -29.14
N ASN A 396 -3.91 2.97 -30.46
CA ASN A 396 -3.95 1.77 -31.30
C ASN A 396 -2.62 1.00 -31.35
N SER A 397 -1.61 1.39 -30.57
CA SER A 397 -0.35 0.67 -30.47
C SER A 397 -0.56 -0.79 -30.03
N ASN A 398 0.25 -1.70 -30.57
CA ASN A 398 0.30 -3.09 -30.10
C ASN A 398 1.04 -3.23 -28.76
N GLN A 399 1.73 -2.19 -28.30
CA GLN A 399 2.49 -2.18 -27.06
C GLN A 399 1.63 -1.69 -25.90
N ALA A 400 1.33 -2.58 -24.96
CA ALA A 400 0.42 -2.31 -23.85
C ALA A 400 0.81 -1.06 -23.01
N PRO A 401 2.08 -0.84 -22.62
CA PRO A 401 2.45 0.37 -21.88
C PRO A 401 2.24 1.67 -22.67
N VAL A 402 2.42 1.64 -24.00
CA VAL A 402 2.27 2.83 -24.86
C VAL A 402 0.81 3.22 -25.02
N LYS A 403 -0.09 2.25 -25.26
CA LYS A 403 -1.53 2.53 -25.36
C LYS A 403 -2.12 3.03 -24.03
N VAL A 404 -1.69 2.48 -22.90
CA VAL A 404 -2.14 2.90 -21.57
C VAL A 404 -1.66 4.32 -21.28
N ALA A 405 -0.40 4.64 -21.59
CA ALA A 405 0.12 6.01 -21.48
C ALA A 405 -0.65 7.02 -22.35
N ALA A 406 -1.08 6.63 -23.56
CA ALA A 406 -1.90 7.48 -24.42
C ALA A 406 -3.30 7.71 -23.83
N ALA A 407 -3.93 6.65 -23.30
CA ALA A 407 -5.23 6.75 -22.63
C ALA A 407 -5.16 7.64 -21.37
N GLU A 408 -4.13 7.49 -20.54
CA GLU A 408 -3.88 8.37 -19.38
C GLU A 408 -3.62 9.81 -19.83
N GLY A 409 -3.03 10.00 -21.01
CA GLY A 409 -2.81 11.30 -21.60
C GLY A 409 -4.10 12.10 -21.84
N TYR A 410 -5.23 11.45 -22.13
CA TYR A 410 -6.51 12.17 -22.20
C TYR A 410 -6.92 12.74 -20.86
N LYS A 411 -6.66 12.05 -19.74
CA LYS A 411 -6.89 12.62 -18.41
C LYS A 411 -6.09 13.90 -18.26
N ASN A 412 -4.79 13.85 -18.55
CA ASN A 412 -3.89 15.01 -18.42
C ASN A 412 -4.36 16.20 -19.26
N ILE A 413 -4.79 15.96 -20.50
CA ILE A 413 -5.32 17.01 -21.38
C ILE A 413 -6.60 17.60 -20.81
N LEU A 414 -7.57 16.76 -20.45
CA LEU A 414 -8.90 17.19 -20.00
C LEU A 414 -8.86 17.94 -18.66
N THR A 415 -7.98 17.54 -17.75
CA THR A 415 -7.82 18.20 -16.43
C THR A 415 -6.82 19.36 -16.47
N SER A 416 -6.20 19.65 -17.62
CA SER A 416 -5.20 20.70 -17.73
C SER A 416 -5.84 22.09 -17.55
N PRO A 417 -5.23 22.99 -16.76
CA PRO A 417 -5.67 24.38 -16.68
C PRO A 417 -5.52 25.14 -18.01
N ASN A 418 -4.78 24.57 -18.97
CA ASN A 418 -4.60 25.11 -20.31
C ASN A 418 -5.61 24.57 -21.33
N PHE A 419 -6.46 23.60 -20.97
CA PHE A 419 -7.40 22.99 -21.92
C PHE A 419 -8.38 24.02 -22.50
N PHE A 420 -9.08 24.76 -21.64
CA PHE A 420 -9.96 25.84 -22.08
C PHE A 420 -9.20 26.97 -22.78
N LYS A 421 -7.99 27.32 -22.29
CA LYS A 421 -7.16 28.34 -22.92
C LYS A 421 -6.75 27.96 -24.35
N ALA A 422 -6.55 26.68 -24.61
CA ALA A 422 -6.15 26.17 -25.92
C ALA A 422 -7.28 26.20 -26.95
N PHE A 423 -8.52 25.90 -26.53
CA PHE A 423 -9.64 25.69 -27.45
C PHE A 423 -10.74 26.74 -27.38
N GLY A 424 -10.77 27.59 -26.35
CA GLY A 424 -11.82 28.59 -26.13
C GLY A 424 -13.21 27.98 -26.23
N TYR A 425 -14.11 28.63 -26.97
CA TYR A 425 -15.47 28.13 -27.24
C TYR A 425 -15.52 26.83 -28.05
N GLY A 426 -14.41 26.40 -28.66
CA GLY A 426 -14.31 25.13 -29.38
C GLY A 426 -14.08 23.91 -28.48
N TYR A 427 -13.79 24.10 -27.17
CA TYR A 427 -13.52 22.99 -26.25
C TYR A 427 -14.63 21.91 -26.18
N PRO A 428 -15.94 22.22 -26.32
CA PRO A 428 -16.99 21.20 -26.25
C PRO A 428 -16.85 20.15 -27.35
N LYS A 429 -16.47 20.58 -28.56
CA LYS A 429 -16.21 19.70 -29.71
C LYS A 429 -15.05 18.75 -29.42
N ILE A 430 -13.95 19.29 -28.89
CA ILE A 430 -12.75 18.49 -28.58
C ILE A 430 -13.06 17.48 -27.47
N LYS A 431 -13.79 17.91 -26.43
CA LYS A 431 -14.23 17.04 -25.34
C LYS A 431 -15.12 15.90 -25.84
N ALA A 432 -16.03 16.17 -26.79
CA ALA A 432 -16.86 15.14 -27.42
C ALA A 432 -16.03 14.12 -28.23
N GLN A 433 -15.04 14.58 -28.99
CA GLN A 433 -14.13 13.69 -29.72
C GLN A 433 -13.33 12.78 -28.77
N ILE A 434 -12.82 13.33 -27.67
CA ILE A 434 -12.12 12.51 -26.66
C ILE A 434 -13.10 11.50 -26.03
N LEU A 435 -14.35 11.89 -25.77
CA LEU A 435 -15.38 10.96 -25.27
C LEU A 435 -15.62 9.80 -26.24
N GLU A 436 -15.67 10.05 -27.56
CA GLU A 436 -15.78 9.00 -28.57
C GLU A 436 -14.59 8.02 -28.50
N SER A 437 -13.37 8.53 -28.39
CA SER A 437 -12.17 7.69 -28.22
C SER A 437 -12.21 6.88 -26.91
N LEU A 438 -12.68 7.47 -25.80
CA LEU A 438 -12.85 6.78 -24.52
C LEU A 438 -13.89 5.65 -24.60
N ALA A 439 -15.04 5.92 -25.22
CA ALA A 439 -16.09 4.92 -25.43
C ALA A 439 -15.58 3.77 -26.33
N ALA A 440 -14.84 4.09 -27.40
CA ALA A 440 -14.23 3.08 -28.27
C ALA A 440 -13.21 2.19 -27.52
N MET A 441 -12.37 2.78 -26.66
CA MET A 441 -11.44 2.03 -25.81
C MET A 441 -12.15 1.06 -24.87
N ILE A 442 -13.26 1.48 -24.26
CA ILE A 442 -14.08 0.63 -23.40
C ILE A 442 -14.69 -0.53 -24.19
N LEU A 443 -15.23 -0.27 -25.38
CA LEU A 443 -15.86 -1.30 -26.21
C LEU A 443 -14.85 -2.32 -26.78
N LYS A 444 -13.59 -1.91 -26.97
CA LYS A 444 -12.47 -2.77 -27.42
C LYS A 444 -12.07 -3.81 -26.37
N ASN A 445 -12.43 -3.62 -25.11
CA ASN A 445 -12.22 -4.56 -24.00
C ASN A 445 -10.74 -4.91 -23.73
N ASP A 446 -9.80 -3.99 -24.01
CA ASP A 446 -8.43 -4.11 -23.52
C ASP A 446 -8.38 -3.60 -22.07
N VAL A 447 -8.14 -4.51 -21.11
CA VAL A 447 -8.27 -4.26 -19.67
C VAL A 447 -7.56 -2.99 -19.17
N GLY A 448 -6.38 -2.67 -19.72
CA GLY A 448 -5.62 -1.49 -19.32
C GLY A 448 -6.27 -0.20 -19.78
N THR A 449 -6.50 -0.05 -21.09
CA THR A 449 -7.09 1.20 -21.63
C THR A 449 -8.54 1.38 -21.20
N LEU A 450 -9.29 0.29 -21.04
CA LEU A 450 -10.67 0.32 -20.56
C LEU A 450 -10.74 0.82 -19.11
N ALA A 451 -9.88 0.32 -18.21
CA ALA A 451 -9.88 0.76 -16.81
C ALA A 451 -9.55 2.25 -16.71
N VAL A 452 -8.53 2.71 -17.45
CA VAL A 452 -8.16 4.14 -17.53
C VAL A 452 -9.31 4.98 -18.09
N ALA A 453 -9.95 4.53 -19.17
CA ALA A 453 -11.06 5.26 -19.76
C ALA A 453 -12.25 5.37 -18.79
N ALA A 454 -12.59 4.29 -18.08
CA ALA A 454 -13.62 4.30 -17.05
C ALA A 454 -13.31 5.32 -15.95
N GLN A 455 -12.08 5.32 -15.42
CA GLN A 455 -11.64 6.29 -14.42
C GLN A 455 -11.74 7.75 -14.91
N ILE A 456 -11.44 8.02 -16.18
CA ILE A 456 -11.59 9.37 -16.76
C ILE A 456 -13.07 9.78 -16.78
N LEU A 457 -13.98 8.87 -17.12
CA LEU A 457 -15.42 9.13 -17.11
C LEU A 457 -16.00 9.30 -15.69
N ARG A 458 -15.29 8.80 -14.67
CA ARG A 458 -15.62 8.97 -13.25
C ARG A 458 -15.00 10.21 -12.60
N GLU A 459 -14.13 10.93 -13.28
CA GLU A 459 -13.46 12.12 -12.73
C GLU A 459 -14.47 13.27 -12.48
N PRO A 460 -14.76 13.64 -11.22
CA PRO A 460 -15.82 14.59 -10.92
C PRO A 460 -15.57 15.98 -11.52
N SER A 461 -14.30 16.40 -11.58
CA SER A 461 -13.90 17.70 -12.14
C SER A 461 -14.22 17.85 -13.63
N LEU A 462 -14.50 16.75 -14.34
CA LEU A 462 -14.83 16.77 -15.77
C LEU A 462 -16.33 16.80 -16.06
N GLY A 463 -17.21 16.62 -15.06
CA GLY A 463 -18.66 16.80 -15.23
C GLY A 463 -19.33 15.86 -16.25
N TRP A 464 -18.83 14.63 -16.42
CA TRP A 464 -19.34 13.70 -17.44
C TRP A 464 -20.79 13.27 -17.26
N ARG A 465 -21.32 13.31 -16.04
CA ARG A 465 -22.71 12.96 -15.73
C ARG A 465 -23.73 13.82 -16.49
N GLU A 466 -23.40 15.07 -16.77
CA GLU A 466 -24.27 15.98 -17.54
C GLU A 466 -24.15 15.75 -19.06
N TRP A 467 -23.07 15.09 -19.50
CA TRP A 467 -22.74 14.86 -20.90
C TRP A 467 -23.22 13.50 -21.41
N ILE A 468 -23.07 12.46 -20.60
CA ILE A 468 -23.41 11.07 -20.95
C ILE A 468 -24.83 10.77 -20.49
N LYS A 469 -25.79 10.92 -21.40
CA LYS A 469 -27.21 10.62 -21.11
C LYS A 469 -27.53 9.14 -21.05
N ASP A 470 -26.85 8.35 -21.89
CA ASP A 470 -27.01 6.89 -21.93
C ASP A 470 -25.64 6.20 -21.81
N PRO A 471 -25.32 5.60 -20.64
CA PRO A 471 -24.10 4.84 -20.44
C PRO A 471 -24.17 3.39 -20.95
N GLY A 472 -25.07 3.06 -21.90
CA GLY A 472 -25.28 1.69 -22.41
C GLY A 472 -24.01 0.95 -22.85
N PHE A 473 -23.04 1.65 -23.43
CA PHE A 473 -21.74 1.08 -23.83
C PHE A 473 -20.93 0.51 -22.64
N LEU A 474 -21.08 1.06 -21.42
CA LEU A 474 -20.47 0.49 -20.21
C LEU A 474 -21.11 -0.86 -19.86
N LYS A 475 -22.45 -0.96 -19.99
CA LYS A 475 -23.19 -2.20 -19.74
C LYS A 475 -22.81 -3.30 -20.74
N GLU A 476 -22.58 -2.93 -21.99
CA GLU A 476 -22.09 -3.85 -23.02
C GLU A 476 -20.66 -4.33 -22.74
N ALA A 477 -19.77 -3.42 -22.32
CA ALA A 477 -18.40 -3.77 -21.96
C ALA A 477 -18.35 -4.71 -20.75
N LEU A 478 -19.14 -4.45 -19.70
CA LEU A 478 -19.21 -5.30 -18.50
C LEU A 478 -19.53 -6.77 -18.83
N LYS A 479 -20.40 -7.03 -19.80
CA LYS A 479 -20.76 -8.39 -20.24
C LYS A 479 -19.60 -9.16 -20.89
N LYS A 480 -18.58 -8.46 -21.39
CA LYS A 480 -17.44 -9.05 -22.11
C LYS A 480 -16.26 -9.38 -21.18
N ILE A 481 -16.28 -8.95 -19.93
CA ILE A 481 -15.15 -9.11 -19.01
C ILE A 481 -15.19 -10.51 -18.39
N LYS A 482 -14.11 -11.25 -18.59
CA LYS A 482 -13.91 -12.56 -17.97
C LYS A 482 -13.43 -12.39 -16.53
N LEU A 483 -14.18 -12.94 -15.58
CA LEU A 483 -13.80 -12.97 -14.17
C LEU A 483 -13.16 -14.33 -13.82
N PRO A 484 -12.20 -14.38 -12.87
CA PRO A 484 -11.67 -13.26 -12.07
C PRO A 484 -10.54 -12.46 -12.76
N GLU A 485 -10.08 -12.87 -13.93
CA GLU A 485 -8.94 -12.27 -14.67
C GLU A 485 -9.04 -10.75 -14.85
N GLY A 486 -10.23 -10.26 -15.20
CA GLY A 486 -10.54 -8.84 -15.40
C GLY A 486 -11.25 -8.16 -14.23
N ILE A 487 -11.15 -8.68 -12.99
CA ILE A 487 -11.90 -8.14 -11.85
C ILE A 487 -11.62 -6.65 -11.57
N GLU A 488 -10.39 -6.19 -11.80
CA GLU A 488 -10.02 -4.78 -11.68
C GLU A 488 -10.78 -3.92 -12.70
N ALA A 489 -10.66 -4.26 -13.99
CA ALA A 489 -11.37 -3.60 -15.08
C ALA A 489 -12.91 -3.64 -14.90
N TYR A 490 -13.44 -4.76 -14.43
CA TYR A 490 -14.87 -4.90 -14.11
C TYR A 490 -15.29 -3.88 -13.05
N ASN A 491 -14.57 -3.84 -11.93
CA ASN A 491 -14.91 -2.95 -10.81
C ASN A 491 -14.77 -1.48 -11.22
N GLU A 492 -13.79 -1.13 -12.04
CA GLU A 492 -13.64 0.23 -12.54
C GLU A 492 -14.80 0.65 -13.45
N LEU A 493 -15.26 -0.23 -14.34
CA LEU A 493 -16.42 0.04 -15.19
C LEU A 493 -17.71 0.11 -14.39
N ASP A 494 -17.92 -0.81 -13.47
CA ASP A 494 -19.14 -0.90 -12.69
C ASP A 494 -19.28 0.33 -11.76
N GLU A 495 -18.19 0.75 -11.10
CA GLU A 495 -18.17 1.98 -10.32
C GLU A 495 -18.46 3.21 -11.19
N THR A 496 -17.90 3.26 -12.39
CA THR A 496 -18.13 4.36 -13.34
C THR A 496 -19.58 4.40 -13.80
N LEU A 497 -20.19 3.24 -14.08
CA LEU A 497 -21.60 3.15 -14.43
C LEU A 497 -22.49 3.67 -13.28
N HIS A 498 -22.22 3.23 -12.04
CA HIS A 498 -22.95 3.70 -10.86
C HIS A 498 -22.78 5.21 -10.65
N PHE A 499 -21.56 5.74 -10.83
CA PHE A 499 -21.30 7.17 -10.75
C PHE A 499 -22.12 7.99 -11.75
N LEU A 500 -22.16 7.57 -13.02
CA LEU A 500 -22.96 8.24 -14.06
C LEU A 500 -24.47 8.12 -13.81
N GLU A 501 -24.93 6.99 -13.27
CA GLU A 501 -26.33 6.80 -12.88
C GLU A 501 -26.68 7.48 -11.54
N GLY A 502 -25.70 7.97 -10.78
CA GLY A 502 -25.89 8.58 -9.47
C GLY A 502 -26.29 7.61 -8.37
N LYS A 503 -25.81 6.37 -8.44
CA LYS A 503 -26.08 5.31 -7.47
C LYS A 503 -24.86 5.04 -6.62
N ASP A 504 -25.09 4.50 -5.42
CA ASP A 504 -24.02 3.96 -4.59
C ASP A 504 -23.42 2.71 -5.24
N TYR A 505 -22.10 2.58 -5.14
CA TYR A 505 -21.36 1.46 -5.67
C TYR A 505 -20.83 0.57 -4.54
N VAL A 506 -21.00 -0.74 -4.70
CA VAL A 506 -20.37 -1.75 -3.86
C VAL A 506 -19.54 -2.65 -4.77
N ARG A 507 -18.28 -2.82 -4.40
CA ARG A 507 -17.33 -3.63 -5.15
C ARG A 507 -17.81 -5.07 -5.26
N LYS A 508 -17.70 -5.65 -6.46
CA LYS A 508 -18.02 -7.07 -6.65
C LYS A 508 -16.99 -7.94 -5.91
N PRO A 509 -17.42 -8.77 -4.95
CA PRO A 509 -16.50 -9.69 -4.28
C PRO A 509 -16.07 -10.79 -5.25
N VAL A 510 -14.88 -11.34 -5.01
CA VAL A 510 -14.45 -12.56 -5.69
C VAL A 510 -14.94 -13.74 -4.88
N GLU A 511 -15.76 -14.60 -5.50
CA GLU A 511 -16.44 -15.69 -4.81
C GLU A 511 -15.52 -16.87 -4.47
N LYS A 512 -14.51 -17.13 -5.32
CA LYS A 512 -13.61 -18.27 -5.17
C LYS A 512 -12.18 -17.90 -5.47
N HIS A 513 -11.30 -18.32 -4.58
CA HIS A 513 -9.86 -18.14 -4.69
C HIS A 513 -9.15 -19.47 -4.90
N GLN A 514 -7.91 -19.38 -5.36
CA GLN A 514 -7.00 -20.51 -5.38
C GLN A 514 -6.66 -20.91 -3.93
N PRO A 515 -6.78 -22.21 -3.56
CA PRO A 515 -6.41 -22.69 -2.24
C PRO A 515 -4.89 -22.66 -2.04
N VAL A 516 -4.47 -22.79 -0.78
CA VAL A 516 -3.05 -22.97 -0.45
C VAL A 516 -2.50 -24.25 -1.08
N PHE A 517 -1.34 -24.16 -1.74
CA PHE A 517 -0.62 -25.35 -2.19
C PHE A 517 0.16 -25.97 -1.04
N TRP A 518 -0.53 -26.79 -0.24
CA TRP A 518 0.03 -27.36 1.00
C TRP A 518 1.30 -28.18 0.79
N GLU A 519 1.43 -28.93 -0.31
CA GLU A 519 2.63 -29.71 -0.60
C GLU A 519 3.87 -28.81 -0.77
N LEU A 520 3.74 -27.73 -1.53
CA LEU A 520 4.80 -26.74 -1.70
C LEU A 520 5.12 -26.07 -0.37
N LEU A 521 4.11 -25.67 0.39
CA LEU A 521 4.29 -24.98 1.67
C LEU A 521 4.95 -25.88 2.72
N ASN A 522 4.58 -27.16 2.80
CA ASN A 522 5.15 -28.13 3.74
C ASN A 522 6.63 -28.44 3.43
N ASN A 523 7.07 -28.24 2.20
CA ASN A 523 8.47 -28.38 1.79
C ASN A 523 9.34 -27.17 2.17
N THR A 524 8.76 -26.12 2.77
CA THR A 524 9.49 -24.93 3.23
C THR A 524 9.83 -24.96 4.73
N THR A 525 10.89 -24.26 5.10
CA THR A 525 11.33 -23.98 6.47
C THR A 525 11.15 -22.48 6.78
N ASP A 526 11.32 -22.07 8.04
CA ASP A 526 11.28 -20.65 8.39
C ASP A 526 12.49 -19.85 7.85
N SER A 527 13.54 -20.55 7.42
CA SER A 527 14.71 -20.00 6.72
C SER A 527 14.60 -20.03 5.20
N SER A 528 13.55 -20.64 4.64
CA SER A 528 13.39 -20.73 3.19
C SER A 528 13.37 -19.35 2.54
N SER A 529 14.06 -19.25 1.40
CA SER A 529 14.25 -18.01 0.68
C SER A 529 14.09 -18.19 -0.83
N VAL A 530 14.00 -17.07 -1.53
CA VAL A 530 13.95 -17.01 -2.99
C VAL A 530 15.04 -16.06 -3.46
N ALA A 531 15.90 -16.52 -4.36
CA ALA A 531 16.86 -15.68 -5.05
C ALA A 531 16.25 -15.17 -6.36
N VAL A 532 16.21 -13.85 -6.53
CA VAL A 532 15.69 -13.17 -7.73
C VAL A 532 16.87 -12.58 -8.48
N LYS A 533 17.21 -13.18 -9.63
CA LYS A 533 18.25 -12.69 -10.53
C LYS A 533 17.64 -11.73 -11.54
N THR A 534 18.14 -10.50 -11.57
CA THR A 534 17.76 -9.46 -12.53
C THR A 534 18.92 -9.13 -13.46
N ASN A 535 18.67 -8.31 -14.48
CA ASN A 535 19.73 -7.74 -15.31
C ASN A 535 20.63 -6.72 -14.58
N LYS A 536 20.29 -6.34 -13.33
CA LYS A 536 21.07 -5.41 -12.48
C LYS A 536 21.78 -6.10 -11.30
N GLY A 537 21.62 -7.42 -11.15
CA GLY A 537 22.15 -8.18 -10.03
C GLY A 537 21.10 -9.08 -9.39
N THR A 538 21.45 -9.69 -8.26
CA THR A 538 20.60 -10.66 -7.56
C THR A 538 20.25 -10.14 -6.17
N PHE A 539 19.01 -10.35 -5.74
CA PHE A 539 18.58 -10.12 -4.35
C PHE A 539 17.85 -11.34 -3.79
N ARG A 540 17.82 -11.46 -2.46
CA ARG A 540 17.22 -12.60 -1.74
C ARG A 540 16.03 -12.18 -0.89
N ILE A 541 14.93 -12.91 -1.01
CA ILE A 541 13.71 -12.73 -0.22
C ILE A 541 13.60 -13.89 0.77
N ARG A 542 13.59 -13.64 2.08
CA ARG A 542 13.15 -14.63 3.08
C ARG A 542 11.62 -14.68 3.11
N LEU A 543 11.04 -15.87 3.01
CA LEU A 543 9.59 -16.07 2.92
C LEU A 543 8.95 -16.10 4.31
N HIS A 544 7.75 -15.53 4.46
CA HIS A 544 6.98 -15.48 5.71
C HIS A 544 5.78 -16.41 5.65
N LYS A 545 6.02 -17.72 5.54
CA LYS A 545 4.96 -18.74 5.31
C LYS A 545 3.85 -18.77 6.36
N ASN A 546 4.17 -18.48 7.63
CA ASN A 546 3.20 -18.48 8.72
C ASN A 546 2.34 -17.20 8.72
N LEU A 547 2.83 -16.12 8.08
CA LEU A 547 2.14 -14.86 7.95
C LEU A 547 1.22 -14.84 6.73
N ALA A 548 1.69 -15.41 5.63
CA ALA A 548 1.04 -15.35 4.33
C ALA A 548 1.15 -16.67 3.53
N PRO A 549 0.57 -17.79 4.02
CA PRO A 549 0.63 -19.08 3.34
C PRO A 549 0.04 -19.10 1.92
N TYR A 550 -1.03 -18.33 1.64
CA TYR A 550 -1.58 -18.23 0.28
C TYR A 550 -0.57 -17.57 -0.66
N ALA A 551 -0.03 -16.42 -0.29
CA ALA A 551 0.95 -15.70 -1.12
C ALA A 551 2.25 -16.50 -1.32
N VAL A 552 2.78 -17.11 -0.25
CA VAL A 552 4.00 -17.92 -0.34
C VAL A 552 3.80 -19.15 -1.22
N SER A 553 2.75 -19.92 -0.99
CA SER A 553 2.50 -21.13 -1.79
C SER A 553 2.21 -20.82 -3.26
N ASN A 554 1.49 -19.73 -3.54
CA ASN A 554 1.26 -19.23 -4.89
C ASN A 554 2.55 -18.77 -5.59
N LEU A 555 3.42 -18.04 -4.87
CA LEU A 555 4.74 -17.66 -5.40
C LEU A 555 5.55 -18.88 -5.82
N LEU A 556 5.63 -19.91 -4.97
CA LEU A 556 6.36 -21.14 -5.25
C LEU A 556 5.80 -21.87 -6.49
N ASN A 557 4.47 -22.00 -6.58
CA ASN A 557 3.81 -22.58 -7.75
C ASN A 557 4.11 -21.80 -9.04
N LEU A 558 4.12 -20.46 -8.99
CA LEU A 558 4.47 -19.63 -10.13
C LEU A 558 5.97 -19.70 -10.49
N ILE A 559 6.85 -19.92 -9.52
CA ILE A 559 8.27 -20.20 -9.75
C ILE A 559 8.46 -21.55 -10.47
N GLU A 560 7.78 -22.61 -10.03
CA GLU A 560 7.83 -23.93 -10.70
C GLU A 560 7.36 -23.87 -12.15
N LYS A 561 6.32 -23.06 -12.41
CA LYS A 561 5.81 -22.78 -13.76
C LYS A 561 6.68 -21.82 -14.58
N LYS A 562 7.81 -21.36 -14.03
CA LYS A 562 8.72 -20.37 -14.65
C LYS A 562 8.02 -19.06 -15.04
N TYR A 563 6.90 -18.72 -14.39
CA TYR A 563 6.07 -17.57 -14.76
C TYR A 563 6.82 -16.24 -14.71
N TYR A 564 7.71 -16.07 -13.73
CA TYR A 564 8.45 -14.83 -13.52
C TYR A 564 9.64 -14.62 -14.46
N GLN A 565 10.02 -15.63 -15.25
CA GLN A 565 11.11 -15.49 -16.21
C GLN A 565 10.75 -14.43 -17.25
N GLN A 566 11.66 -13.48 -17.47
CA GLN A 566 11.50 -12.31 -18.34
C GLN A 566 10.38 -11.34 -17.92
N LYS A 567 9.80 -11.48 -16.71
CA LYS A 567 8.86 -10.48 -16.20
C LYS A 567 9.57 -9.17 -15.87
N ILE A 568 8.86 -8.09 -16.13
CA ILE A 568 9.40 -6.73 -16.09
C ILE A 568 9.08 -6.06 -14.77
N ILE A 569 10.05 -5.31 -14.25
CA ILE A 569 9.82 -4.25 -13.27
C ILE A 569 9.06 -3.13 -14.01
N HIS A 570 7.74 -3.19 -13.96
CA HIS A 570 6.88 -2.30 -14.74
C HIS A 570 6.59 -0.98 -14.01
N ARG A 571 6.87 -0.92 -12.70
CA ARG A 571 6.68 0.26 -11.88
C ARG A 571 7.81 0.41 -10.86
N VAL A 572 8.34 1.63 -10.78
CA VAL A 572 9.32 2.08 -9.77
C VAL A 572 8.87 3.45 -9.30
N GLU A 573 8.52 3.55 -8.02
CA GLU A 573 8.13 4.79 -7.35
C GLU A 573 9.28 5.26 -6.46
N PRO A 574 9.90 6.43 -6.74
CA PRO A 574 11.04 6.90 -5.99
C PRO A 574 10.81 6.95 -4.47
N ASN A 575 11.66 6.24 -3.72
CA ASN A 575 11.58 6.05 -2.27
C ASN A 575 10.28 5.37 -1.77
N PHE A 576 9.55 4.64 -2.61
CA PHE A 576 8.35 3.92 -2.15
C PHE A 576 8.44 2.43 -2.45
N VAL A 577 8.26 2.02 -3.71
CA VAL A 577 8.25 0.60 -4.08
C VAL A 577 8.79 0.38 -5.48
N ILE A 578 9.36 -0.80 -5.72
CA ILE A 578 9.37 -1.44 -7.04
C ILE A 578 8.20 -2.43 -7.13
N GLN A 579 7.67 -2.67 -8.32
CA GLN A 579 6.59 -3.65 -8.53
C GLN A 579 6.82 -4.46 -9.82
N THR A 580 6.51 -5.75 -9.75
CA THR A 580 6.73 -6.72 -10.83
C THR A 580 5.63 -7.79 -10.85
N GLY A 581 5.74 -8.75 -11.77
CA GLY A 581 4.80 -9.87 -11.91
C GLY A 581 3.57 -9.60 -12.78
N CYS A 582 3.41 -8.38 -13.31
CA CYS A 582 2.32 -8.01 -14.20
C CYS A 582 2.33 -8.89 -15.48
N PRO A 583 1.22 -9.54 -15.85
CA PRO A 583 1.13 -10.35 -17.07
C PRO A 583 1.46 -9.55 -18.34
N ARG A 584 1.04 -8.28 -18.37
CA ARG A 584 1.08 -7.37 -19.53
C ARG A 584 2.24 -6.39 -19.52
N GLY A 585 2.89 -6.19 -18.37
CA GLY A 585 3.95 -5.19 -18.19
C GLY A 585 3.48 -3.73 -18.12
N ASP A 586 2.17 -3.46 -18.12
CA ASP A 586 1.59 -2.11 -18.03
C ASP A 586 0.95 -1.84 -16.64
N GLY A 587 1.18 -2.72 -15.67
CA GLY A 587 0.58 -2.66 -14.34
C GLY A 587 -0.86 -3.18 -14.26
N ASN A 588 -1.50 -3.48 -15.38
CA ASN A 588 -2.90 -3.89 -15.43
C ASN A 588 -3.06 -5.40 -15.68
N GLY A 589 -4.16 -5.95 -15.16
CA GLY A 589 -4.58 -7.33 -15.41
C GLY A 589 -4.00 -8.35 -14.43
N SER A 590 -4.65 -9.52 -14.41
CA SER A 590 -4.36 -10.65 -13.54
C SER A 590 -4.30 -11.96 -14.34
N LEU A 591 -3.99 -13.07 -13.67
CA LEU A 591 -4.19 -14.42 -14.23
C LEU A 591 -5.66 -14.83 -14.06
N ASP A 592 -6.01 -16.04 -14.49
CA ASP A 592 -7.37 -16.59 -14.42
C ASP A 592 -7.81 -17.03 -13.01
N PHE A 593 -7.08 -16.62 -11.97
CA PHE A 593 -7.37 -16.88 -10.57
C PHE A 593 -6.94 -15.70 -9.69
N THR A 594 -7.45 -15.65 -8.47
CA THR A 594 -6.97 -14.76 -7.41
C THR A 594 -6.62 -15.57 -6.16
N ILE A 595 -5.88 -14.94 -5.25
CA ILE A 595 -5.64 -15.43 -3.90
C ILE A 595 -6.24 -14.44 -2.89
N PRO A 596 -6.63 -14.90 -1.68
CA PRO A 596 -7.12 -14.01 -0.64
C PRO A 596 -6.03 -13.06 -0.12
N SER A 597 -6.41 -11.84 0.31
CA SER A 597 -5.52 -10.98 1.12
C SER A 597 -5.23 -11.62 2.47
N GLU A 598 -4.01 -11.55 2.99
CA GLU A 598 -3.61 -12.12 4.28
C GLU A 598 -3.17 -10.98 5.22
N LEU A 599 -4.16 -10.36 5.86
CA LEU A 599 -4.05 -9.08 6.57
C LEU A 599 -3.73 -9.29 8.05
N SER A 600 -2.56 -9.87 8.29
CA SER A 600 -1.99 -10.07 9.62
C SER A 600 -1.63 -8.76 10.33
N SER A 601 -1.29 -8.85 11.62
CA SER A 601 -0.78 -7.71 12.42
C SER A 601 0.68 -7.30 12.09
N GLY A 602 1.24 -7.78 10.98
CA GLY A 602 2.55 -7.36 10.49
C GLY A 602 2.52 -5.91 9.99
N ASN A 603 3.64 -5.20 10.14
CA ASN A 603 3.73 -3.77 9.80
C ASN A 603 4.81 -3.53 8.74
N TYR A 604 4.54 -2.61 7.82
CA TYR A 604 5.47 -2.03 6.87
C TYR A 604 6.37 -0.98 7.55
N ASN A 605 7.12 -1.40 8.56
CA ASN A 605 7.92 -0.52 9.42
C ASN A 605 9.39 -0.36 8.99
N THR A 606 9.81 -1.03 7.91
CA THR A 606 11.18 -0.98 7.38
C THR A 606 11.19 -1.10 5.85
N SER A 607 12.32 -0.75 5.23
CA SER A 607 12.62 -1.09 3.84
C SER A 607 12.76 -2.60 3.62
N GLY A 608 12.54 -3.05 2.39
CA GLY A 608 12.76 -4.43 1.96
C GLY A 608 11.60 -5.38 2.24
N LEU A 609 10.46 -4.89 2.72
CA LEU A 609 9.28 -5.74 2.91
C LEU A 609 8.63 -6.03 1.55
N VAL A 610 8.26 -7.30 1.36
CA VAL A 610 7.68 -7.79 0.11
C VAL A 610 6.19 -8.03 0.32
N GLY A 611 5.37 -7.36 -0.50
CA GLY A 611 3.93 -7.43 -0.42
C GLY A 611 3.24 -7.78 -1.73
N MET A 612 2.03 -8.33 -1.63
CA MET A 612 1.21 -8.60 -2.81
C MET A 612 0.55 -7.31 -3.29
N ALA A 613 0.63 -7.03 -4.59
CA ALA A 613 -0.15 -5.95 -5.18
C ALA A 613 -1.60 -6.40 -5.36
N SER A 614 -2.54 -5.51 -5.07
CA SER A 614 -3.97 -5.75 -5.20
C SER A 614 -4.65 -4.49 -5.74
N ALA A 615 -5.73 -4.70 -6.50
CA ALA A 615 -6.66 -3.63 -6.86
C ALA A 615 -7.64 -3.33 -5.71
N GLY A 616 -7.42 -3.92 -4.53
CA GLY A 616 -8.27 -3.93 -3.34
C GLY A 616 -8.41 -5.37 -2.82
N ASN A 617 -8.95 -5.54 -1.62
CA ASN A 617 -8.87 -6.83 -0.91
C ASN A 617 -9.39 -8.02 -1.74
N HIS A 618 -8.67 -9.13 -1.66
CA HIS A 618 -8.95 -10.42 -2.29
C HIS A 618 -8.88 -10.42 -3.82
N THR A 619 -8.10 -9.50 -4.40
CA THR A 619 -7.79 -9.48 -5.84
C THR A 619 -6.31 -9.70 -6.14
N GLU A 620 -5.53 -10.12 -5.15
CA GLU A 620 -4.12 -10.48 -5.30
C GLU A 620 -3.98 -11.67 -6.27
N CYS A 621 -2.89 -11.70 -7.02
CA CYS A 621 -2.62 -12.76 -7.98
C CYS A 621 -1.11 -13.00 -8.15
N SER A 622 -0.50 -12.48 -9.22
CA SER A 622 0.91 -12.70 -9.56
C SER A 622 1.79 -11.47 -9.34
N GLN A 623 1.19 -10.30 -9.09
CA GLN A 623 1.92 -9.05 -8.92
C GLN A 623 2.36 -8.87 -7.47
N TRP A 624 3.61 -8.46 -7.27
CA TRP A 624 4.18 -8.16 -5.96
C TRP A 624 5.12 -6.96 -6.01
N PHE A 625 5.35 -6.35 -4.86
CA PHE A 625 6.18 -5.17 -4.69
C PHE A 625 7.21 -5.34 -3.57
N VAL A 626 8.29 -4.56 -3.63
CA VAL A 626 9.30 -4.45 -2.57
C VAL A 626 9.40 -3.00 -2.12
N THR A 627 9.34 -2.75 -0.81
CA THR A 627 9.44 -1.39 -0.26
C THR A 627 10.87 -0.86 -0.26
N HIS A 628 11.07 0.40 -0.66
CA HIS A 628 12.34 1.13 -0.47
C HIS A 628 12.46 1.77 0.92
N SER A 629 11.33 2.04 1.56
CA SER A 629 11.23 2.63 2.90
C SER A 629 9.97 2.12 3.60
N SER A 630 9.87 2.36 4.90
CA SER A 630 8.67 2.09 5.68
C SER A 630 7.42 2.74 5.06
N ALA A 631 6.34 1.97 5.05
CA ALA A 631 5.06 2.37 4.49
C ALA A 631 3.87 2.01 5.41
N PRO A 632 3.78 2.56 6.64
CA PRO A 632 2.74 2.14 7.61
C PRO A 632 1.28 2.33 7.16
N HIS A 633 1.05 3.08 6.08
CA HIS A 633 -0.27 3.22 5.48
C HIS A 633 -0.75 1.95 4.76
N LEU A 634 0.16 1.00 4.51
CA LEU A 634 -0.15 -0.32 3.97
C LEU A 634 -0.49 -1.33 5.08
N ASP A 635 -0.24 -0.99 6.35
CA ASP A 635 -0.42 -1.89 7.50
C ASP A 635 -1.85 -2.41 7.60
N GLY A 636 -1.96 -3.73 7.67
CA GLY A 636 -3.23 -4.43 7.72
C GLY A 636 -4.11 -4.26 6.47
N ASN A 637 -3.61 -3.65 5.39
CA ASN A 637 -4.32 -3.49 4.11
C ASN A 637 -3.68 -4.27 2.96
N TYR A 638 -2.40 -4.63 3.08
CA TYR A 638 -1.67 -5.42 2.10
C TYR A 638 -0.98 -6.62 2.76
N THR A 639 -0.97 -7.75 2.05
CA THR A 639 -0.28 -8.97 2.47
C THR A 639 1.23 -8.75 2.51
N ILE A 640 1.87 -9.04 3.64
CA ILE A 640 3.34 -9.14 3.75
C ILE A 640 3.71 -10.62 3.67
N PHE A 641 4.47 -11.03 2.65
CA PHE A 641 4.85 -12.44 2.46
C PHE A 641 6.35 -12.69 2.47
N GLY A 642 7.17 -11.64 2.57
CA GLY A 642 8.61 -11.80 2.68
C GLY A 642 9.36 -10.53 3.04
N HIS A 643 10.68 -10.67 3.20
CA HIS A 643 11.60 -9.58 3.49
C HIS A 643 12.93 -9.79 2.77
N ILE A 644 13.50 -8.73 2.19
CA ILE A 644 14.82 -8.75 1.59
C ILE A 644 15.86 -9.01 2.68
N THR A 645 16.72 -10.01 2.47
CA THR A 645 17.85 -10.31 3.37
C THR A 645 19.20 -9.98 2.75
N GLU A 646 19.29 -9.97 1.42
CA GLU A 646 20.51 -9.65 0.65
C GLU A 646 20.13 -8.90 -0.63
N GLY A 647 20.98 -7.98 -1.10
CA GLY A 647 20.79 -7.30 -2.39
C GLY A 647 19.82 -6.11 -2.36
N MET A 648 19.67 -5.42 -1.22
CA MET A 648 18.78 -4.24 -1.14
C MET A 648 19.26 -3.10 -2.06
N GLU A 649 20.58 -2.97 -2.25
CA GLU A 649 21.19 -2.05 -3.20
C GLU A 649 20.82 -2.37 -4.66
N VAL A 650 20.66 -3.64 -5.01
CA VAL A 650 20.13 -4.06 -6.31
C VAL A 650 18.69 -3.58 -6.45
N VAL A 651 17.84 -3.86 -5.45
CA VAL A 651 16.44 -3.40 -5.44
C VAL A 651 16.34 -1.88 -5.62
N ASN A 652 17.17 -1.12 -4.89
CA ASN A 652 17.23 0.34 -4.95
C ASN A 652 17.69 0.88 -6.31
N GLY A 653 18.48 0.09 -7.06
CA GLY A 653 19.00 0.44 -8.39
C GLY A 653 18.18 -0.05 -9.58
N LEU A 654 17.05 -0.72 -9.35
CA LEU A 654 16.15 -1.17 -10.41
C LEU A 654 15.37 -0.01 -11.02
N ASP A 655 15.25 -0.03 -12.34
CA ASP A 655 14.50 0.92 -13.15
C ASP A 655 13.28 0.26 -13.81
N VAL A 656 12.32 1.08 -14.24
CA VAL A 656 11.22 0.59 -15.08
C VAL A 656 11.79 0.02 -16.38
N GLY A 657 11.42 -1.21 -16.71
CA GLY A 657 11.93 -1.94 -17.88
C GLY A 657 13.00 -2.99 -17.57
N ASP A 658 13.59 -2.96 -16.37
CA ASP A 658 14.48 -4.03 -15.91
C ASP A 658 13.73 -5.36 -15.81
N LYS A 659 14.46 -6.47 -15.97
CA LYS A 659 13.87 -7.80 -16.12
C LYS A 659 14.33 -8.75 -15.04
N ILE A 660 13.41 -9.58 -14.59
CA ILE A 660 13.72 -10.81 -13.87
C ILE A 660 14.22 -11.82 -14.89
N ILE A 661 15.49 -12.20 -14.79
CA ILE A 661 16.10 -13.23 -15.62
C ILE A 661 15.67 -14.61 -15.10
N GLU A 662 15.71 -14.79 -13.79
CA GLU A 662 15.44 -16.07 -13.13
C GLU A 662 15.00 -15.85 -11.68
N ILE A 663 14.16 -16.76 -11.18
CA ILE A 663 13.81 -16.85 -9.76
C ILE A 663 14.03 -18.30 -9.32
N ILE A 664 14.79 -18.48 -8.23
CA ILE A 664 15.17 -19.78 -7.71
C ILE A 664 14.69 -19.90 -6.27
N PHE A 665 13.93 -20.96 -5.97
CA PHE A 665 13.58 -21.32 -4.60
C PHE A 665 14.77 -22.00 -3.90
N ILE A 666 15.05 -21.57 -2.67
CA ILE A 666 16.16 -22.05 -1.84
C ILE A 666 15.57 -22.50 -0.51
N LYS A 667 15.69 -23.81 -0.24
CA LYS A 667 15.03 -24.50 0.86
C LYS A 667 15.53 -24.05 2.23
#